data_AF-A0A962L5N9-F1
#
_entry.id   AF-A0A962L5N9-F1
#
_cell.length_a   1.000
_cell.length_b   1.000
_cell.length_c   1.000
_cell.angle_alpha   90.00
_cell.angle_beta   90.00
_cell.angle_gamma   90.00
#
_symmetry.space_group_name_H-M   'P 1'
#
loop_
_entity.id
_entity.type
_entity.pdbx_description
1 polymer ?
#
loop_
_entity_poly.entity_id
_entity_poly.type
_entity_poly.pdbx_seq_one_letter_code
_entity_poly.pdbx_strand_id
1 'polypeptide(L)'
;MSETTRDRKQDELDVIQKRIVDGDAAGALQALKAILATSPDHIEALYMVAVCHRYLGNAGSALEALERIKSLSPGHGRAHQEEGHIYLMQGRLDDALSAYARATQYNPALEASFQNRLEILVKQNRRQEALSVKAQLDRLHQLPKPLVAVVDLISQGKLVKAEDLCREFLKRVPHEVEAMRLLADIGIRLGVLDDAEFLLESATELYPDHIEARMDYVQVLRKRQKFERALAEAKRLLVMAPDHPQFQSIYAIECMQTGDFETAIETFDHVLERVPGDPVTLTSRGHALKTCGRTDEAIDSYRQALISNPQHGEAYYSLANLKTYRFSDEEMADMLAQERNTNLSHMDRVHLCFALGKANEDRGDYDESFGYYARGNGLKKAMSRYDAEKMSAEMAAQHAVCDSELFEAKSGAGYEAPDPIFIVGLPRAGSTLLEQILSSHSMVDGTLELPNVLSLSHRLRRGDKITADSKYPAALKTLSDDELSAFGKQYIEDTRIHRQGAPFFIDKMPNNFRHIGLIKLMLPNAKIIDARRAPMSCCFSGFKQLFADGQEFSYDLTDIGRYYRDYVSLMDHWDTVLPGHVLRVQYEDVVDDLETQVRRMLDYLGLPFEDACLRYWETERSIRTPSSEQVRRPVFREGVAQWRNFEPYLEPLKEALGDVLARYPIGVDA
;
A
#
# COMPACT_ATOMS: atom_id res chain seq x y z
N MET A 1 -19.52 -19.52 -6.02
CA MET A 1 -20.99 -19.63 -5.95
C MET A 1 -21.56 -19.28 -7.31
N SER A 2 -22.45 -20.09 -7.89
CA SER A 2 -23.14 -19.78 -9.15
C SER A 2 -23.99 -18.52 -9.02
N GLU A 3 -24.03 -17.71 -10.07
CA GLU A 3 -24.82 -16.47 -10.22
C GLU A 3 -26.28 -16.67 -9.78
N THR A 4 -26.88 -17.79 -10.16
CA THR A 4 -28.25 -18.21 -9.85
C THR A 4 -28.54 -18.36 -8.35
N THR A 5 -27.54 -18.72 -7.54
CA THR A 5 -27.70 -18.87 -6.08
C THR A 5 -27.55 -17.53 -5.36
N ARG A 6 -26.82 -16.59 -5.96
CA ARG A 6 -26.64 -15.24 -5.44
C ARG A 6 -27.89 -14.40 -5.67
N ASP A 7 -28.48 -14.48 -6.85
CA ASP A 7 -29.71 -13.77 -7.20
C ASP A 7 -30.89 -14.22 -6.34
N ARG A 8 -31.05 -15.54 -6.13
CA ARG A 8 -32.10 -16.09 -5.26
C ARG A 8 -31.98 -15.63 -3.80
N LYS A 9 -30.76 -15.51 -3.26
CA LYS A 9 -30.54 -14.99 -1.90
C LYS A 9 -30.85 -13.49 -1.81
N GLN A 10 -30.58 -12.73 -2.86
CA GLN A 10 -30.93 -11.32 -2.91
C GLN A 10 -32.46 -11.12 -2.93
N ASP A 11 -33.17 -11.90 -3.74
CA ASP A 11 -34.64 -11.87 -3.79
C ASP A 11 -35.26 -12.20 -2.42
N GLU A 12 -34.71 -13.18 -1.69
CA GLU A 12 -35.15 -13.53 -0.33
C GLU A 12 -34.92 -12.37 0.66
N LEU A 13 -33.78 -11.68 0.59
CA LEU A 13 -33.50 -10.52 1.44
C LEU A 13 -34.41 -9.33 1.12
N ASP A 14 -34.73 -9.09 -0.15
CA ASP A 14 -35.63 -8.00 -0.55
C ASP A 14 -37.05 -8.21 0.00
N VAL A 15 -37.53 -9.47 0.02
CA VAL A 15 -38.82 -9.83 0.65
C VAL A 15 -38.79 -9.58 2.15
N ILE A 16 -37.70 -9.95 2.84
CA ILE A 16 -37.55 -9.71 4.28
C ILE A 16 -37.46 -8.20 4.55
N GLN A 17 -36.75 -7.44 3.72
CA GLN A 17 -36.62 -6.00 3.86
C GLN A 17 -37.99 -5.32 3.77
N LYS A 18 -38.83 -5.78 2.83
CA LYS A 18 -40.21 -5.30 2.72
C LYS A 18 -41.01 -5.55 4.00
N ARG A 19 -40.89 -6.73 4.63
CA ARG A 19 -41.55 -7.01 5.92
C ARG A 19 -41.13 -6.05 7.03
N ILE A 20 -39.84 -5.72 7.09
CA ILE A 20 -39.32 -4.74 8.06
C ILE A 20 -39.97 -3.38 7.83
N VAL A 21 -40.04 -2.93 6.56
CA VAL A 21 -40.68 -1.66 6.18
C VAL A 21 -42.18 -1.67 6.51
N ASP A 22 -42.85 -2.81 6.31
CA ASP A 22 -44.26 -3.00 6.63
C ASP A 22 -44.54 -3.15 8.15
N GLY A 23 -43.49 -3.11 8.99
CA GLY A 23 -43.59 -3.18 10.46
C GLY A 23 -43.57 -4.59 11.06
N ASP A 24 -43.42 -5.65 10.25
CA ASP A 24 -43.32 -7.05 10.70
C ASP A 24 -41.86 -7.43 11.05
N ALA A 25 -41.30 -6.77 12.07
CA ALA A 25 -39.94 -7.04 12.54
C ALA A 25 -39.78 -8.47 13.10
N ALA A 26 -40.83 -9.01 13.75
CA ALA A 26 -40.79 -10.35 14.33
C ALA A 26 -40.80 -11.45 13.26
N GLY A 27 -41.64 -11.32 12.23
CA GLY A 27 -41.65 -12.23 11.09
C GLY A 27 -40.38 -12.13 10.25
N ALA A 28 -39.83 -10.92 10.10
CA ALA A 28 -38.53 -10.72 9.46
C ALA A 28 -37.40 -11.45 10.20
N LEU A 29 -37.31 -11.35 11.54
CA LEU A 29 -36.32 -12.11 12.34
C LEU A 29 -36.45 -13.62 12.13
N GLN A 30 -37.67 -14.14 12.08
CA GLN A 30 -37.88 -15.57 11.88
C GLN A 30 -37.39 -16.02 10.50
N ALA A 31 -37.58 -15.22 9.46
CA ALA A 31 -37.06 -15.50 8.13
C ALA A 31 -35.52 -15.42 8.07
N LEU A 32 -34.92 -14.43 8.74
CA LEU A 32 -33.46 -14.22 8.78
C LEU A 32 -32.71 -15.40 9.45
N LYS A 33 -33.33 -16.09 10.42
CA LYS A 33 -32.74 -17.29 11.04
C LYS A 33 -32.42 -18.37 10.01
N ALA A 34 -33.25 -18.56 8.98
CA ALA A 34 -33.00 -19.57 7.96
C ALA A 34 -31.77 -19.22 7.10
N ILE A 35 -31.60 -17.94 6.78
CA ILE A 35 -30.43 -17.44 6.04
C ILE A 35 -29.18 -17.63 6.88
N LEU A 36 -29.19 -17.18 8.14
CA LEU A 36 -28.03 -17.27 9.03
C LEU A 36 -27.69 -18.70 9.43
N ALA A 37 -28.64 -19.64 9.45
CA ALA A 37 -28.35 -21.05 9.65
C ALA A 37 -27.47 -21.64 8.54
N THR A 38 -27.62 -21.14 7.30
CA THR A 38 -26.81 -21.57 6.14
C THR A 38 -25.61 -20.67 5.86
N SER A 39 -25.62 -19.44 6.36
CA SER A 39 -24.59 -18.43 6.14
C SER A 39 -24.47 -17.53 7.38
N PRO A 40 -23.84 -18.01 8.46
CA PRO A 40 -23.80 -17.30 9.74
C PRO A 40 -23.17 -15.91 9.68
N ASP A 41 -22.24 -15.71 8.74
CA ASP A 41 -21.48 -14.47 8.56
C ASP A 41 -22.04 -13.58 7.43
N HIS A 42 -23.31 -13.79 7.05
CA HIS A 42 -23.95 -12.98 6.02
C HIS A 42 -24.26 -11.55 6.53
N ILE A 43 -23.37 -10.61 6.21
CA ILE A 43 -23.38 -9.22 6.73
C ILE A 43 -24.75 -8.53 6.59
N GLU A 44 -25.38 -8.56 5.41
CA GLU A 44 -26.70 -7.90 5.23
C GLU A 44 -27.79 -8.54 6.09
N ALA A 45 -27.74 -9.86 6.30
CA ALA A 45 -28.74 -10.54 7.12
C ALA A 45 -28.54 -10.21 8.60
N LEU A 46 -27.29 -10.19 9.07
CA LEU A 46 -26.93 -9.72 10.41
C LEU A 46 -27.36 -8.25 10.62
N TYR A 47 -27.20 -7.40 9.61
CA TYR A 47 -27.62 -6.00 9.67
C TYR A 47 -29.14 -5.89 9.83
N MET A 48 -29.90 -6.64 9.05
CA MET A 48 -31.36 -6.70 9.17
C MET A 48 -31.81 -7.27 10.52
N VAL A 49 -31.09 -8.23 11.09
CA VAL A 49 -31.32 -8.74 12.45
C VAL A 49 -31.15 -7.61 13.47
N ALA A 50 -30.08 -6.82 13.39
CA ALA A 50 -29.86 -5.68 14.27
C ALA A 50 -31.02 -4.67 14.19
N VAL A 51 -31.44 -4.31 12.97
CA VAL A 51 -32.58 -3.39 12.72
C VAL A 51 -33.88 -3.92 13.34
N CYS A 52 -34.19 -5.21 13.14
CA CYS A 52 -35.39 -5.80 13.72
C CYS A 52 -35.34 -5.81 15.24
N HIS A 53 -34.19 -6.15 15.84
CA HIS A 53 -34.04 -6.10 17.29
C HIS A 53 -34.19 -4.67 17.84
N ARG A 54 -33.68 -3.65 17.14
CA ARG A 54 -33.93 -2.25 17.51
C ARG A 54 -35.43 -1.92 17.50
N TYR A 55 -36.16 -2.29 16.44
CA TYR A 55 -37.61 -2.05 16.36
C TYR A 55 -38.41 -2.79 17.44
N LEU A 56 -37.92 -3.94 17.89
CA LEU A 56 -38.52 -4.69 19.00
C LEU A 56 -38.06 -4.20 20.39
N GLY A 57 -37.22 -3.17 20.48
CA GLY A 57 -36.68 -2.65 21.74
C GLY A 57 -35.59 -3.52 22.38
N ASN A 58 -35.09 -4.53 21.66
CA ASN A 58 -34.09 -5.49 22.15
C ASN A 58 -32.67 -5.00 21.86
N ALA A 59 -32.26 -3.93 22.54
CA ALA A 59 -30.98 -3.25 22.28
C ALA A 59 -29.74 -4.18 22.44
N GLY A 60 -29.73 -5.09 23.43
CA GLY A 60 -28.62 -6.01 23.65
C GLY A 60 -28.35 -6.91 22.45
N SER A 61 -29.38 -7.63 21.98
CA SER A 61 -29.27 -8.49 20.80
C SER A 61 -28.98 -7.71 19.52
N ALA A 62 -29.45 -6.47 19.41
CA ALA A 62 -29.10 -5.61 18.28
C ALA A 62 -27.59 -5.29 18.28
N LEU A 63 -27.03 -4.90 19.43
CA LEU A 63 -25.60 -4.63 19.57
C LEU A 63 -24.75 -5.89 19.34
N GLU A 64 -25.17 -7.07 19.82
CA GLU A 64 -24.49 -8.34 19.55
C GLU A 64 -24.38 -8.65 18.05
N ALA A 65 -25.45 -8.44 17.29
CA ALA A 65 -25.43 -8.61 15.83
C ALA A 65 -24.49 -7.59 15.16
N LEU A 66 -24.46 -6.34 15.63
CA LEU A 66 -23.57 -5.31 15.12
C LEU A 66 -22.10 -5.57 15.45
N GLU A 67 -21.79 -6.08 16.65
CA GLU A 67 -20.44 -6.52 17.02
C GLU A 67 -19.95 -7.64 16.09
N ARG A 68 -20.82 -8.59 15.73
CA ARG A 68 -20.48 -9.61 14.73
C ARG A 68 -20.16 -8.99 13.37
N ILE A 69 -20.96 -8.02 12.90
CA ILE A 69 -20.68 -7.31 11.64
C ILE A 69 -19.35 -6.57 11.72
N LYS A 70 -19.08 -5.84 12.80
CA LYS A 70 -17.81 -5.10 12.98
C LYS A 70 -16.60 -6.03 13.03
N SER A 71 -16.74 -7.25 13.55
CA SER A 71 -15.67 -8.25 13.50
C SER A 71 -15.36 -8.76 12.09
N LEU A 72 -16.37 -8.81 11.21
CA LEU A 72 -16.23 -9.28 9.82
C LEU A 72 -15.86 -8.15 8.85
N SER A 73 -16.37 -6.94 9.10
CA SER A 73 -16.23 -5.75 8.28
C SER A 73 -16.22 -4.50 9.18
N PRO A 74 -15.08 -4.16 9.80
CA PRO A 74 -14.97 -3.03 10.73
C PRO A 74 -15.43 -1.69 10.13
N GLY A 75 -15.22 -1.52 8.82
CA GLY A 75 -15.64 -0.33 8.07
C GLY A 75 -17.09 -0.33 7.58
N HIS A 76 -17.98 -1.18 8.10
CA HIS A 76 -19.37 -1.22 7.66
C HIS A 76 -20.16 0.00 8.19
N GLY A 77 -20.17 1.11 7.45
CA GLY A 77 -20.74 2.39 7.90
C GLY A 77 -22.18 2.32 8.41
N ARG A 78 -23.06 1.53 7.77
CA ARG A 78 -24.45 1.35 8.22
C ARG A 78 -24.57 0.63 9.57
N ALA A 79 -23.61 -0.23 9.93
CA ALA A 79 -23.61 -0.89 11.23
C ALA A 79 -23.32 0.12 12.36
N HIS A 80 -22.38 1.03 12.13
CA HIS A 80 -22.11 2.15 13.05
C HIS A 80 -23.28 3.14 13.13
N GLN A 81 -23.99 3.39 12.03
CA GLN A 81 -25.22 4.20 12.07
C GLN A 81 -26.30 3.54 12.93
N GLU A 82 -26.50 2.24 12.75
CA GLU A 82 -27.49 1.47 13.51
C GLU A 82 -27.13 1.39 15.00
N GLU A 83 -25.85 1.26 15.33
CA GLU A 83 -25.32 1.41 16.69
C GLU A 83 -25.68 2.79 17.27
N GLY A 84 -25.49 3.86 16.50
CA GLY A 84 -25.88 5.22 16.88
C GLY A 84 -27.38 5.37 17.15
N HIS A 85 -28.23 4.74 16.34
CA HIS A 85 -29.68 4.72 16.56
C HIS A 85 -30.05 4.02 17.87
N ILE A 86 -29.40 2.90 18.18
CA ILE A 86 -29.63 2.14 19.43
C ILE A 86 -29.21 2.97 20.65
N TYR A 87 -28.03 3.58 20.62
CA TYR A 87 -27.57 4.43 21.74
C TYR A 87 -28.44 5.67 21.92
N LEU A 88 -28.91 6.28 20.83
CA LEU A 88 -29.84 7.39 20.89
C LEU A 88 -31.16 6.99 21.56
N MET A 89 -31.71 5.81 21.25
CA MET A 89 -32.92 5.27 21.91
C MET A 89 -32.70 5.02 23.40
N GLN A 90 -31.48 4.68 23.83
CA GLN A 90 -31.10 4.48 25.23
C GLN A 90 -30.79 5.80 25.97
N GLY A 91 -30.79 6.94 25.28
CA GLY A 91 -30.38 8.23 25.85
C GLY A 91 -28.86 8.38 26.03
N ARG A 92 -28.06 7.46 25.48
CA ARG A 92 -26.60 7.49 25.53
C ARG A 92 -26.05 8.38 24.42
N LEU A 93 -26.18 9.70 24.61
CA LEU A 93 -25.92 10.69 23.56
C LEU A 93 -24.47 10.72 23.06
N ASP A 94 -23.49 10.61 23.95
CA ASP A 94 -22.08 10.65 23.56
C ASP A 94 -21.66 9.38 22.80
N ASP A 95 -22.13 8.21 23.22
CA ASP A 95 -21.94 6.96 22.48
C ASP A 95 -22.58 7.02 21.09
N ALA A 96 -23.78 7.61 20.99
CA ALA A 96 -24.46 7.83 19.72
C ALA A 96 -23.64 8.77 18.82
N LEU A 97 -23.11 9.87 19.35
CA LEU A 97 -22.23 10.78 18.60
C LEU A 97 -21.01 10.07 18.05
N SER A 98 -20.33 9.26 18.86
CA SER A 98 -19.17 8.49 18.44
C SER A 98 -19.52 7.47 17.35
N ALA A 99 -20.65 6.76 17.50
CA ALA A 99 -21.11 5.78 16.51
C ALA A 99 -21.48 6.44 15.18
N TYR A 100 -22.25 7.53 15.20
CA TYR A 100 -22.57 8.26 13.97
C TYR A 100 -21.33 8.91 13.32
N ALA A 101 -20.35 9.37 14.10
CA ALA A 101 -19.10 9.91 13.55
C ALA A 101 -18.37 8.83 12.74
N ARG A 102 -18.21 7.61 13.30
CA ARG A 102 -17.66 6.45 12.58
C ARG A 102 -18.50 6.10 11.35
N ALA A 103 -19.83 6.13 11.47
CA ALA A 103 -20.73 5.86 10.35
C ALA A 103 -20.45 6.79 9.16
N THR A 104 -20.38 8.10 9.40
CA THR A 104 -20.10 9.10 8.36
C THR A 104 -18.67 9.08 7.86
N GLN A 105 -17.72 8.62 8.68
CA GLN A 105 -16.32 8.42 8.25
C GLN A 105 -16.20 7.26 7.26
N TYR A 106 -16.89 6.15 7.50
CA TYR A 106 -16.88 5.00 6.61
C TYR A 106 -17.81 5.13 5.41
N ASN A 107 -18.92 5.85 5.57
CA ASN A 107 -19.86 6.13 4.49
C ASN A 107 -20.39 7.56 4.58
N PRO A 108 -19.77 8.50 3.83
CA PRO A 108 -20.18 9.91 3.79
C PRO A 108 -21.55 10.17 3.14
N ALA A 109 -22.21 9.16 2.57
CA ALA A 109 -23.57 9.31 2.03
C ALA A 109 -24.67 9.12 3.09
N LEU A 110 -24.32 8.79 4.33
CA LEU A 110 -25.27 8.52 5.42
C LEU A 110 -25.84 9.81 6.03
N GLU A 111 -26.78 10.43 5.31
CA GLU A 111 -27.44 11.68 5.70
C GLU A 111 -28.03 11.63 7.12
N ALA A 112 -28.72 10.53 7.47
CA ALA A 112 -29.34 10.37 8.78
C ALA A 112 -28.30 10.46 9.92
N SER A 113 -27.09 9.97 9.71
CA SER A 113 -26.02 10.04 10.72
C SER A 113 -25.58 11.50 10.95
N PHE A 114 -25.45 12.31 9.89
CA PHE A 114 -25.14 13.73 10.04
C PHE A 114 -26.28 14.50 10.73
N GLN A 115 -27.53 14.24 10.36
CA GLN A 115 -28.69 14.89 10.97
C GLN A 115 -28.78 14.61 12.48
N ASN A 116 -28.65 13.33 12.87
CA ASN A 116 -28.68 12.95 14.28
C ASN A 116 -27.49 13.54 15.06
N ARG A 117 -26.28 13.55 14.48
CA ARG A 117 -25.13 14.23 15.10
C ARG A 117 -25.42 15.71 15.33
N LEU A 118 -25.90 16.40 14.30
CA LEU A 118 -26.20 17.83 14.39
C LEU A 118 -27.23 18.11 15.48
N GLU A 119 -28.31 17.33 15.54
CA GLU A 119 -29.35 17.49 16.56
C GLU A 119 -28.80 17.29 17.98
N ILE A 120 -28.02 16.23 18.20
CA ILE A 120 -27.41 15.95 19.51
C ILE A 120 -26.43 17.07 19.89
N LEU A 121 -25.55 17.50 18.99
CA LEU A 121 -24.56 18.56 19.26
C LEU A 121 -25.24 19.91 19.57
N VAL A 122 -26.33 20.25 18.86
CA VAL A 122 -27.13 21.44 19.17
C VAL A 122 -27.77 21.32 20.55
N LYS A 123 -28.36 20.16 20.89
CA LYS A 123 -28.94 19.91 22.23
C LYS A 123 -27.90 19.99 23.34
N GLN A 124 -26.67 19.54 23.10
CA GLN A 124 -25.54 19.62 24.04
C GLN A 124 -24.81 20.98 24.01
N ASN A 125 -25.24 21.94 23.19
CA ASN A 125 -24.61 23.26 23.02
C ASN A 125 -23.14 23.21 22.54
N ARG A 126 -22.76 22.17 21.78
CA ARG A 126 -21.43 21.97 21.18
C ARG A 126 -21.32 22.69 19.84
N ARG A 127 -21.36 24.03 19.88
CA ARG A 127 -21.54 24.90 18.71
C ARG A 127 -20.53 24.69 17.59
N GLN A 128 -19.23 24.58 17.91
CA GLN A 128 -18.19 24.45 16.87
C GLN A 128 -18.31 23.13 16.10
N GLU A 129 -18.54 22.03 16.81
CA GLU A 129 -18.74 20.72 16.19
C GLU A 129 -20.04 20.68 15.38
N ALA A 130 -21.12 21.29 15.89
CA ALA A 130 -22.37 21.41 15.16
C ALA A 130 -22.19 22.16 13.82
N LEU A 131 -21.41 23.24 13.80
CA LEU A 131 -21.11 23.98 12.58
C LEU A 131 -20.32 23.13 11.57
N SER A 132 -19.34 22.36 12.04
CA SER A 132 -18.56 21.45 11.19
C SER A 132 -19.45 20.37 10.56
N VAL A 133 -20.29 19.69 11.37
CA VAL A 133 -21.24 18.67 10.90
C VAL A 133 -22.27 19.27 9.94
N LYS A 134 -22.74 20.49 10.21
CA LYS A 134 -23.67 21.20 9.33
C LYS A 134 -23.06 21.47 7.96
N ALA A 135 -21.82 21.93 7.90
CA ALA A 135 -21.12 22.16 6.63
C ALA A 135 -20.96 20.86 5.81
N GLN A 136 -20.67 19.73 6.47
CA GLN A 136 -20.60 18.41 5.83
C GLN A 136 -21.96 17.98 5.26
N LEU A 137 -23.03 18.16 6.04
CA LEU A 137 -24.40 17.86 5.61
C LEU A 137 -24.84 18.74 4.44
N ASP A 138 -24.54 20.03 4.48
CA ASP A 138 -24.86 20.97 3.41
C ASP A 138 -24.15 20.61 2.10
N ARG A 139 -22.87 20.18 2.18
CA ARG A 139 -22.13 19.65 1.03
C ARG A 139 -22.80 18.40 0.45
N LEU A 140 -23.22 17.46 1.29
CA LEU A 140 -23.94 16.27 0.85
C LEU A 140 -25.27 16.64 0.16
N HIS A 141 -26.00 17.62 0.68
CA HIS A 141 -27.25 18.12 0.08
C HIS A 141 -27.05 18.86 -1.25
N GLN A 142 -25.89 19.46 -1.46
CA GLN A 142 -25.53 20.10 -2.72
C GLN A 142 -25.18 19.09 -3.82
N LEU A 143 -24.75 17.88 -3.46
CA LEU A 143 -24.44 16.84 -4.43
C LEU A 143 -25.70 16.35 -5.16
N PRO A 144 -25.64 16.17 -6.50
CA PRO A 144 -26.68 15.49 -7.25
C PRO A 144 -26.98 14.11 -6.66
N LYS A 145 -28.27 13.74 -6.54
CA LYS A 145 -28.70 12.43 -6.01
C LYS A 145 -27.97 11.22 -6.63
N PRO A 146 -27.72 11.17 -7.96
CA PRO A 146 -26.91 10.09 -8.53
C PRO A 146 -25.50 10.00 -7.93
N LEU A 147 -24.85 11.14 -7.66
CA LEU A 147 -23.51 11.17 -7.07
C LEU A 147 -23.52 10.81 -5.58
N VAL A 148 -24.57 11.14 -4.84
CA VAL A 148 -24.75 10.61 -3.47
C VAL A 148 -24.82 9.08 -3.48
N ALA A 149 -25.51 8.49 -4.46
CA ALA A 149 -25.53 7.04 -4.64
C ALA A 149 -24.16 6.47 -5.07
N VAL A 150 -23.39 7.20 -5.88
CA VAL A 150 -21.99 6.83 -6.21
C VAL A 150 -21.14 6.80 -4.94
N VAL A 151 -21.21 7.82 -4.07
CA VAL A 151 -20.50 7.85 -2.78
C VAL A 151 -20.86 6.65 -1.89
N ASP A 152 -22.14 6.31 -1.81
CA ASP A 152 -22.62 5.14 -1.07
C ASP A 152 -22.07 3.82 -1.64
N LEU A 153 -22.09 3.65 -2.97
CA LEU A 153 -21.57 2.47 -3.65
C LEU A 153 -20.05 2.32 -3.48
N ILE A 154 -19.29 3.42 -3.55
CA ILE A 154 -17.86 3.43 -3.25
C ILE A 154 -17.60 2.97 -1.82
N SER A 155 -18.35 3.52 -0.86
CA SER A 155 -18.24 3.19 0.57
C SER A 155 -18.56 1.72 0.87
N GLN A 156 -19.41 1.10 0.06
CA GLN A 156 -19.73 -0.33 0.14
C GLN A 156 -18.77 -1.23 -0.67
N GLY A 157 -17.75 -0.67 -1.32
CA GLY A 157 -16.82 -1.40 -2.19
C GLY A 157 -17.44 -1.88 -3.51
N LYS A 158 -18.65 -1.42 -3.88
CA LYS A 158 -19.34 -1.77 -5.12
C LYS A 158 -18.84 -0.93 -6.29
N LEU A 159 -17.52 -0.95 -6.53
CA LEU A 159 -16.82 -0.03 -7.42
C LEU A 159 -17.30 -0.07 -8.88
N VAL A 160 -17.63 -1.25 -9.42
CA VAL A 160 -18.12 -1.37 -10.80
C VAL A 160 -19.48 -0.66 -10.98
N LYS A 161 -20.42 -0.89 -10.04
CA LYS A 161 -21.72 -0.21 -10.06
C LYS A 161 -21.56 1.31 -9.86
N ALA A 162 -20.61 1.71 -9.02
CA ALA A 162 -20.29 3.12 -8.81
C ALA A 162 -19.74 3.76 -10.09
N GLU A 163 -18.85 3.06 -10.79
CA GLU A 163 -18.26 3.50 -12.05
C GLU A 163 -19.33 3.68 -13.13
N ASP A 164 -20.18 2.67 -13.34
CA ASP A 164 -21.24 2.69 -14.34
C ASP A 164 -22.17 3.88 -14.13
N LEU A 165 -22.63 4.09 -12.88
CA LEU A 165 -23.51 5.19 -12.52
C LEU A 165 -22.83 6.55 -12.69
N CYS A 166 -21.56 6.67 -12.28
CA CYS A 166 -20.81 7.92 -12.38
C CYS A 166 -20.54 8.28 -13.86
N ARG A 167 -20.19 7.31 -14.70
CA ARG A 167 -20.01 7.50 -16.15
C ARG A 167 -21.32 7.84 -16.84
N GLU A 168 -22.44 7.22 -16.45
CA GLU A 168 -23.76 7.58 -16.97
C GLU A 168 -24.12 9.02 -16.62
N PHE A 169 -23.84 9.46 -15.39
CA PHE A 169 -24.03 10.84 -14.98
C PHE A 169 -23.19 11.82 -15.82
N LEU A 170 -21.89 11.54 -16.00
CA LEU A 170 -20.98 12.37 -16.79
C LEU A 170 -21.35 12.45 -18.28
N LYS A 171 -22.00 11.43 -18.85
CA LYS A 171 -22.55 11.51 -20.22
C LYS A 171 -23.65 12.57 -20.36
N ARG A 172 -24.39 12.83 -19.28
CA ARG A 172 -25.50 13.80 -19.26
C ARG A 172 -25.05 15.18 -18.80
N VAL A 173 -24.11 15.23 -17.86
CA VAL A 173 -23.51 16.45 -17.31
C VAL A 173 -21.99 16.36 -17.49
N PRO A 174 -21.46 16.66 -18.69
CA PRO A 174 -20.03 16.61 -18.92
C PRO A 174 -19.27 17.59 -18.03
N HIS A 175 -18.07 17.19 -17.61
CA HIS A 175 -17.14 18.00 -16.81
C HIS A 175 -17.65 18.42 -15.42
N GLU A 176 -18.70 17.80 -14.88
CA GLU A 176 -19.10 18.06 -13.50
C GLU A 176 -17.96 17.61 -12.55
N VAL A 177 -17.45 18.55 -11.76
CA VAL A 177 -16.18 18.39 -11.02
C VAL A 177 -16.26 17.30 -9.95
N GLU A 178 -17.38 17.19 -9.24
CA GLU A 178 -17.53 16.16 -8.20
C GLU A 178 -17.61 14.76 -8.82
N ALA A 179 -18.29 14.61 -9.95
CA ALA A 179 -18.31 13.36 -10.70
C ALA A 179 -16.93 12.97 -11.26
N MET A 180 -16.14 13.94 -11.73
CA MET A 180 -14.75 13.67 -12.15
C MET A 180 -13.88 13.20 -10.98
N ARG A 181 -14.00 13.84 -9.82
CA ARG A 181 -13.30 13.44 -8.58
C ARG A 181 -13.72 12.05 -8.09
N LEU A 182 -15.02 11.75 -8.09
CA LEU A 182 -15.55 10.44 -7.71
C LEU A 182 -15.10 9.34 -8.68
N LEU A 183 -15.11 9.61 -9.99
CA LEU A 183 -14.62 8.66 -10.98
C LEU A 183 -13.10 8.45 -10.85
N ALA A 184 -12.34 9.50 -10.50
CA ALA A 184 -10.93 9.36 -10.18
C ALA A 184 -10.69 8.54 -8.90
N ASP A 185 -11.45 8.72 -7.81
CA ASP A 185 -11.36 7.87 -6.61
C ASP A 185 -11.63 6.39 -6.94
N ILE A 186 -12.64 6.13 -7.77
CA ILE A 186 -12.90 4.77 -8.27
C ILE A 186 -11.69 4.24 -9.05
N GLY A 187 -11.13 5.04 -9.95
CA GLY A 187 -9.91 4.71 -10.69
C GLY A 187 -8.74 4.37 -9.78
N ILE A 188 -8.49 5.18 -8.74
CA ILE A 188 -7.43 4.94 -7.74
C ILE A 188 -7.63 3.59 -7.04
N ARG A 189 -8.85 3.31 -6.58
CA ARG A 189 -9.19 2.04 -5.89
C ARG A 189 -9.12 0.82 -6.80
N LEU A 190 -9.28 1.01 -8.11
CA LEU A 190 -9.13 -0.03 -9.12
C LEU A 190 -7.69 -0.14 -9.67
N GLY A 191 -6.76 0.72 -9.25
CA GLY A 191 -5.39 0.75 -9.77
C GLY A 191 -5.26 1.36 -11.17
N VAL A 192 -6.28 2.11 -11.61
CA VAL A 192 -6.33 2.84 -12.88
C VAL A 192 -5.85 4.28 -12.68
N LEU A 193 -4.58 4.42 -12.29
CA LEU A 193 -4.00 5.71 -11.90
C LEU A 193 -3.84 6.69 -13.07
N ASP A 194 -3.64 6.22 -14.30
CA ASP A 194 -3.58 7.08 -15.49
C ASP A 194 -4.89 7.84 -15.72
N ASP A 195 -6.00 7.13 -15.79
CA ASP A 195 -7.33 7.72 -15.98
C ASP A 195 -7.70 8.64 -14.81
N ALA A 196 -7.35 8.26 -13.58
CA ALA A 196 -7.56 9.10 -12.40
C ALA A 196 -6.75 10.40 -12.49
N GLU A 197 -5.48 10.33 -12.93
CA GLU A 197 -4.65 11.52 -13.14
C GLU A 197 -5.27 12.42 -14.21
N PHE A 198 -5.63 11.86 -15.37
CA PHE A 198 -6.21 12.62 -16.47
C PHE A 198 -7.50 13.35 -16.07
N LEU A 199 -8.38 12.66 -15.32
CA LEU A 199 -9.61 13.26 -14.80
C LEU A 199 -9.31 14.41 -13.85
N LEU A 200 -8.37 14.25 -12.92
CA LEU A 200 -8.06 15.27 -11.92
C LEU A 200 -7.26 16.43 -12.50
N GLU A 201 -6.34 16.18 -13.43
CA GLU A 201 -5.66 17.21 -14.22
C GLU A 201 -6.69 18.08 -14.93
N SER A 202 -7.59 17.46 -15.70
CA SER A 202 -8.69 18.15 -16.39
C SER A 202 -9.59 18.93 -15.42
N ALA A 203 -9.91 18.35 -14.26
CA ALA A 203 -10.72 19.02 -13.23
C ALA A 203 -10.02 20.28 -12.71
N THR A 204 -8.71 20.23 -12.47
CA THR A 204 -7.94 21.39 -11.98
C THR A 204 -7.70 22.46 -13.03
N GLU A 205 -7.73 22.11 -14.32
CA GLU A 205 -7.68 23.07 -15.43
C GLU A 205 -9.02 23.79 -15.63
N LEU A 206 -10.13 23.05 -15.59
CA LEU A 206 -11.47 23.59 -15.76
C LEU A 206 -11.96 24.37 -14.54
N TYR A 207 -11.54 23.94 -13.33
CA TYR A 207 -11.95 24.49 -12.05
C TYR A 207 -10.71 24.81 -11.19
N PRO A 208 -9.93 25.85 -11.53
CA PRO A 208 -8.67 26.14 -10.85
C PRO A 208 -8.82 26.48 -9.36
N ASP A 209 -9.99 26.97 -8.94
CA ASP A 209 -10.26 27.30 -7.53
C ASP A 209 -10.84 26.12 -6.73
N HIS A 210 -11.04 24.95 -7.36
CA HIS A 210 -11.60 23.78 -6.69
C HIS A 210 -10.55 23.05 -5.86
N ILE A 211 -10.49 23.40 -4.57
CA ILE A 211 -9.50 22.92 -3.60
C ILE A 211 -9.45 21.39 -3.56
N GLU A 212 -10.60 20.73 -3.42
CA GLU A 212 -10.61 19.29 -3.22
C GLU A 212 -10.15 18.50 -4.47
N ALA A 213 -10.43 19.00 -5.68
CA ALA A 213 -9.92 18.40 -6.92
C ALA A 213 -8.39 18.49 -6.97
N ARG A 214 -7.81 19.63 -6.54
CA ARG A 214 -6.36 19.82 -6.48
C ARG A 214 -5.70 18.94 -5.42
N MET A 215 -6.34 18.75 -4.27
CA MET A 215 -5.85 17.82 -3.24
C MET A 215 -5.85 16.37 -3.74
N ASP A 216 -6.95 15.94 -4.36
CA ASP A 216 -7.06 14.60 -4.98
C ASP A 216 -5.99 14.44 -6.07
N TYR A 217 -5.71 15.50 -6.85
CA TYR A 217 -4.68 15.49 -7.88
C TYR A 217 -3.27 15.30 -7.31
N VAL A 218 -2.91 16.04 -6.25
CA VAL A 218 -1.63 15.84 -5.53
C VAL A 218 -1.48 14.39 -5.09
N GLN A 219 -2.53 13.80 -4.51
CA GLN A 219 -2.52 12.41 -4.05
C GLN A 219 -2.28 11.41 -5.20
N VAL A 220 -2.91 11.60 -6.36
CA VAL A 220 -2.68 10.73 -7.53
C VAL A 220 -1.28 10.91 -8.08
N LEU A 221 -0.80 12.14 -8.21
CA LEU A 221 0.57 12.41 -8.64
C LEU A 221 1.59 11.73 -7.72
N ARG A 222 1.41 11.81 -6.40
CA ARG A 222 2.26 11.12 -5.41
C ARG A 222 2.18 9.60 -5.57
N LYS A 223 0.99 9.01 -5.72
CA LYS A 223 0.82 7.56 -5.96
C LYS A 223 1.52 7.10 -7.24
N ARG A 224 1.54 7.97 -8.26
CA ARG A 224 2.29 7.77 -9.51
C ARG A 224 3.76 8.17 -9.43
N GLN A 225 4.21 8.61 -8.26
CA GLN A 225 5.56 9.10 -7.98
C GLN A 225 6.01 10.28 -8.87
N LYS A 226 5.06 11.07 -9.39
CA LYS A 226 5.32 12.35 -10.06
C LYS A 226 5.53 13.46 -9.02
N PHE A 227 6.53 13.26 -8.15
CA PHE A 227 6.72 14.04 -6.92
C PHE A 227 6.93 15.54 -7.16
N GLU A 228 7.61 15.93 -8.25
CA GLU A 228 7.76 17.35 -8.58
C GLU A 228 6.43 18.03 -8.90
N ARG A 229 5.60 17.38 -9.72
CA ARG A 229 4.28 17.91 -10.07
C ARG A 229 3.40 17.94 -8.82
N ALA A 230 3.45 16.90 -8.00
CA ALA A 230 2.74 16.86 -6.72
C ALA A 230 3.15 18.02 -5.81
N LEU A 231 4.46 18.28 -5.66
CA LEU A 231 4.99 19.40 -4.89
C LEU A 231 4.56 20.76 -5.47
N ALA A 232 4.57 20.92 -6.80
CA ALA A 232 4.10 22.15 -7.44
C ALA A 232 2.62 22.43 -7.17
N GLU A 233 1.77 21.41 -7.23
CA GLU A 233 0.35 21.54 -6.89
C GLU A 233 0.13 21.78 -5.38
N ALA A 234 0.91 21.13 -4.51
CA ALA A 234 0.89 21.36 -3.07
C ALA A 234 1.30 22.80 -2.71
N LYS A 235 2.30 23.36 -3.39
CA LYS A 235 2.69 24.78 -3.25
C LYS A 235 1.55 25.72 -3.64
N ARG A 236 0.77 25.40 -4.67
CA ARG A 236 -0.41 26.21 -5.04
C ARG A 236 -1.46 26.20 -3.94
N LEU A 237 -1.76 25.04 -3.34
CA LEU A 237 -2.66 24.96 -2.18
C LEU A 237 -2.13 25.82 -1.02
N LEU A 238 -0.84 25.71 -0.70
CA LEU A 238 -0.23 26.49 0.37
C LEU A 238 -0.31 28.00 0.10
N VAL A 239 -0.09 28.46 -1.14
CA VAL A 239 -0.23 29.89 -1.48
C VAL A 239 -1.66 30.39 -1.32
N MET A 240 -2.68 29.56 -1.60
CA MET A 240 -4.09 29.93 -1.44
C MET A 240 -4.46 30.19 0.02
N ALA A 241 -3.93 29.39 0.95
CA ALA A 241 -4.10 29.59 2.38
C ALA A 241 -2.85 29.12 3.14
N PRO A 242 -1.85 30.01 3.36
CA PRO A 242 -0.56 29.66 3.98
C PRO A 242 -0.68 29.08 5.38
N ASP A 243 -1.79 29.43 6.03
CA ASP A 243 -2.13 29.15 7.39
C ASP A 243 -3.05 27.92 7.57
N HIS A 244 -3.46 27.27 6.47
CA HIS A 244 -4.38 26.14 6.54
C HIS A 244 -3.63 24.84 6.90
N PRO A 245 -3.89 24.21 8.06
CA PRO A 245 -3.11 23.07 8.55
C PRO A 245 -3.04 21.88 7.57
N GLN A 246 -4.13 21.62 6.85
CA GLN A 246 -4.17 20.55 5.86
C GLN A 246 -3.28 20.84 4.64
N PHE A 247 -3.17 22.11 4.23
CA PHE A 247 -2.35 22.47 3.07
C PHE A 247 -0.87 22.45 3.43
N GLN A 248 -0.52 22.93 4.63
CA GLN A 248 0.80 22.77 5.21
C GLN A 248 1.19 21.29 5.32
N SER A 249 0.29 20.43 5.80
CA SER A 249 0.55 18.98 5.89
C SER A 249 0.78 18.34 4.51
N ILE A 250 -0.05 18.66 3.51
CA ILE A 250 0.15 18.18 2.13
C ILE A 250 1.50 18.65 1.58
N TYR A 251 1.84 19.93 1.76
CA TYR A 251 3.12 20.48 1.35
C TYR A 251 4.30 19.78 2.03
N ALA A 252 4.25 19.60 3.35
CA ALA A 252 5.28 18.91 4.12
C ALA A 252 5.48 17.46 3.65
N ILE A 253 4.38 16.73 3.39
CA ILE A 253 4.46 15.37 2.84
C ILE A 253 5.16 15.38 1.48
N GLU A 254 4.83 16.30 0.58
CA GLU A 254 5.50 16.38 -0.73
C GLU A 254 6.97 16.82 -0.61
N CYS A 255 7.32 17.68 0.35
CA CYS A 255 8.71 18.01 0.70
C CYS A 255 9.49 16.75 1.12
N MET A 256 8.89 15.87 1.96
CA MET A 256 9.50 14.58 2.29
C MET A 256 9.70 13.73 1.03
N GLN A 257 8.72 13.69 0.12
CA GLN A 257 8.84 12.93 -1.12
C GLN A 257 9.94 13.48 -2.04
N THR A 258 10.21 14.78 -2.04
CA THR A 258 11.32 15.37 -2.80
C THR A 258 12.65 15.42 -2.03
N GLY A 259 12.67 15.01 -0.76
CA GLY A 259 13.89 14.88 0.06
C GLY A 259 14.24 16.10 0.89
N ASP A 260 13.37 17.09 0.93
CA ASP A 260 13.49 18.28 1.77
C ASP A 260 12.88 18.02 3.15
N PHE A 261 13.56 17.20 3.93
CA PHE A 261 13.06 16.72 5.22
C PHE A 261 13.02 17.80 6.31
N GLU A 262 13.99 18.73 6.31
CA GLU A 262 14.01 19.80 7.31
C GLU A 262 12.81 20.74 7.12
N THR A 263 12.52 21.17 5.88
CA THR A 263 11.31 21.95 5.59
C THR A 263 10.04 21.19 5.97
N ALA A 264 10.00 19.87 5.74
CA ALA A 264 8.86 19.06 6.15
C ALA A 264 8.68 19.04 7.67
N ILE A 265 9.77 18.84 8.45
CA ILE A 265 9.76 18.83 9.92
C ILE A 265 9.28 20.18 10.45
N GLU A 266 9.87 21.29 9.99
CA GLU A 266 9.48 22.64 10.39
C GLU A 266 8.00 22.92 10.07
N THR A 267 7.54 22.49 8.89
CA THR A 267 6.14 22.67 8.50
C THR A 267 5.19 21.83 9.37
N PHE A 268 5.56 20.60 9.72
CA PHE A 268 4.77 19.79 10.66
C PHE A 268 4.76 20.39 12.06
N ASP A 269 5.87 20.95 12.54
CA ASP A 269 5.93 21.66 13.83
C ASP A 269 4.93 22.82 13.84
N HIS A 270 4.86 23.63 12.78
CA HIS A 270 3.86 24.70 12.63
C HIS A 270 2.41 24.20 12.59
N VAL A 271 2.15 23.04 11.99
CA VAL A 271 0.83 22.41 12.02
C VAL A 271 0.45 22.04 13.47
N LEU A 272 1.39 21.45 14.21
CA LEU A 272 1.19 21.00 15.59
C LEU A 272 1.06 22.15 16.60
N GLU A 273 1.57 23.35 16.30
CA GLU A 273 1.29 24.57 17.07
C GLU A 273 -0.22 24.93 17.05
N ARG A 274 -0.92 24.58 15.96
CA ARG A 274 -2.35 24.93 15.74
C ARG A 274 -3.29 23.78 16.04
N VAL A 275 -2.86 22.56 15.75
CA VAL A 275 -3.58 21.33 16.02
C VAL A 275 -2.71 20.44 16.90
N PRO A 276 -2.55 20.79 18.21
CA PRO A 276 -1.72 20.00 19.10
C PRO A 276 -2.24 18.57 19.20
N GLY A 277 -1.33 17.61 19.13
CA GLY A 277 -1.67 16.20 19.27
C GLY A 277 -2.30 15.57 18.04
N ASP A 278 -2.33 16.20 16.85
CA ASP A 278 -2.83 15.50 15.66
C ASP A 278 -2.00 14.24 15.36
N PRO A 279 -2.57 13.02 15.50
CA PRO A 279 -1.78 11.79 15.46
C PRO A 279 -1.18 11.54 14.07
N VAL A 280 -1.87 11.93 13.00
CA VAL A 280 -1.38 11.76 11.63
C VAL A 280 -0.17 12.65 11.35
N THR A 281 -0.22 13.92 11.78
CA THR A 281 0.90 14.86 11.68
C THR A 281 2.08 14.41 12.54
N LEU A 282 1.85 13.98 13.77
CA LEU A 282 2.89 13.47 14.67
C LEU A 282 3.61 12.23 14.10
N THR A 283 2.86 11.30 13.50
CA THR A 283 3.43 10.12 12.84
C THR A 283 4.24 10.52 11.60
N SER A 284 3.72 11.43 10.77
CA SER A 284 4.42 11.92 9.56
C SER A 284 5.73 12.64 9.91
N ARG A 285 5.70 13.49 10.94
CA ARG A 285 6.89 14.13 11.53
C ARG A 285 7.89 13.09 12.03
N GLY A 286 7.42 12.06 12.72
CA GLY A 286 8.26 10.94 13.17
C GLY A 286 8.96 10.23 12.00
N HIS A 287 8.26 9.99 10.87
CA HIS A 287 8.88 9.39 9.67
C HIS A 287 9.97 10.30 9.07
N ALA A 288 9.76 11.61 9.03
CA ALA A 288 10.77 12.57 8.57
C ALA A 288 12.01 12.56 9.48
N LEU A 289 11.81 12.65 10.80
CA LEU A 289 12.88 12.62 11.81
C LEU A 289 13.69 11.33 11.75
N LYS A 290 13.01 10.18 11.65
CA LYS A 290 13.65 8.87 11.46
C LYS A 290 14.56 8.88 10.23
N THR A 291 14.08 9.43 9.11
CA THR A 291 14.84 9.46 7.86
C THR A 291 16.09 10.32 7.95
N CYS A 292 16.04 11.41 8.74
CA CYS A 292 17.19 12.25 9.09
C CYS A 292 18.12 11.64 10.17
N GLY A 293 17.80 10.47 10.72
CA GLY A 293 18.58 9.84 11.79
C GLY A 293 18.30 10.38 13.20
N ARG A 294 17.35 11.31 13.36
CA ARG A 294 16.91 11.91 14.63
C ARG A 294 15.98 10.95 15.39
N THR A 295 16.52 9.80 15.78
CA THR A 295 15.74 8.63 16.24
C THR A 295 14.99 8.90 17.55
N ASP A 296 15.62 9.55 18.52
CA ASP A 296 14.97 9.83 19.83
C ASP A 296 13.78 10.78 19.68
N GLU A 297 13.90 11.80 18.82
CA GLU A 297 12.80 12.71 18.51
C GLU A 297 11.68 12.03 17.72
N ALA A 298 12.02 11.08 16.83
CA ALA A 298 11.02 10.27 16.15
C ALA A 298 10.22 9.42 17.13
N ILE A 299 10.90 8.77 18.10
CA ILE A 299 10.26 7.98 19.17
C ILE A 299 9.30 8.85 19.98
N ASP A 300 9.73 10.05 20.38
CA ASP A 300 8.88 10.99 21.13
C ASP A 300 7.64 11.38 20.31
N SER A 301 7.82 11.71 19.03
CA SER A 301 6.72 12.04 18.11
C SER A 301 5.68 10.92 18.01
N TYR A 302 6.12 9.66 17.87
CA TYR A 302 5.21 8.51 17.82
C TYR A 302 4.50 8.27 19.16
N ARG A 303 5.19 8.44 20.29
CA ARG A 303 4.57 8.32 21.62
C ARG A 303 3.52 9.40 21.84
N GLN A 304 3.78 10.64 21.44
CA GLN A 304 2.78 11.71 21.49
C GLN A 304 1.54 11.38 20.63
N ALA A 305 1.73 10.74 19.47
CA ALA A 305 0.62 10.31 18.63
C ALA A 305 -0.27 9.27 19.37
N LEU A 306 0.35 8.34 20.10
CA LEU A 306 -0.35 7.32 20.90
C LEU A 306 -1.02 7.90 22.14
N ILE A 307 -0.44 8.91 22.78
CA ILE A 307 -1.08 9.65 23.89
C ILE A 307 -2.36 10.33 23.41
N SER A 308 -2.32 10.94 22.22
CA SER A 308 -3.48 11.61 21.63
C SER A 308 -4.55 10.63 21.13
N ASN A 309 -4.12 9.55 20.47
CA ASN A 309 -5.00 8.52 19.95
C ASN A 309 -4.40 7.12 20.15
N PRO A 310 -4.78 6.41 21.22
CA PRO A 310 -4.31 5.05 21.49
C PRO A 310 -4.70 4.04 20.40
N GLN A 311 -5.67 4.34 19.54
CA GLN A 311 -6.08 3.48 18.43
C GLN A 311 -5.21 3.65 17.17
N HIS A 312 -4.26 4.59 17.17
CA HIS A 312 -3.42 4.89 16.00
C HIS A 312 -2.34 3.82 15.81
N GLY A 313 -2.72 2.70 15.19
CA GLY A 313 -1.88 1.53 15.00
C GLY A 313 -0.60 1.81 14.23
N GLU A 314 -0.63 2.76 13.29
CA GLU A 314 0.55 3.16 12.51
C GLU A 314 1.71 3.66 13.39
N ALA A 315 1.43 4.35 14.49
CA ALA A 315 2.47 4.79 15.42
C ALA A 315 3.11 3.61 16.16
N TYR A 316 2.33 2.63 16.63
CA TYR A 316 2.86 1.38 17.20
C TYR A 316 3.73 0.63 16.19
N TYR A 317 3.26 0.48 14.95
CA TYR A 317 4.03 -0.17 13.89
C TYR A 317 5.33 0.60 13.56
N SER A 318 5.26 1.93 13.55
CA SER A 318 6.43 2.78 13.30
C SER A 318 7.48 2.65 14.41
N LEU A 319 7.06 2.59 15.67
CA LEU A 319 7.93 2.29 16.82
C LEU A 319 8.55 0.89 16.72
N ALA A 320 7.74 -0.13 16.42
CA ALA A 320 8.20 -1.52 16.29
C ALA A 320 9.27 -1.70 15.20
N ASN A 321 9.22 -0.86 14.16
CA ASN A 321 10.17 -0.88 13.05
C ASN A 321 11.51 -0.19 13.36
N LEU A 322 11.66 0.46 14.51
CA LEU A 322 12.95 1.01 14.94
C LEU A 322 13.75 -0.11 15.62
N LYS A 323 14.97 -0.38 15.14
CA LYS A 323 15.75 -1.52 15.67
C LYS A 323 16.08 -1.40 17.16
N THR A 324 16.23 -0.16 17.64
CA THR A 324 16.62 0.16 19.01
C THR A 324 15.44 0.24 19.97
N TYR A 325 14.20 0.24 19.46
CA TYR A 325 13.02 0.39 20.29
C TYR A 325 12.55 -0.96 20.84
N ARG A 326 12.11 -0.98 22.09
CA ARG A 326 11.51 -2.13 22.77
C ARG A 326 10.31 -1.65 23.57
N PHE A 327 9.18 -2.34 23.42
CA PHE A 327 7.97 -1.99 24.13
C PHE A 327 8.03 -2.41 25.60
N SER A 328 7.57 -1.51 26.48
CA SER A 328 7.36 -1.82 27.89
C SER A 328 6.17 -2.78 28.07
N ASP A 329 6.03 -3.36 29.27
CA ASP A 329 4.87 -4.20 29.58
C ASP A 329 3.55 -3.44 29.57
N GLU A 330 3.57 -2.15 29.91
CA GLU A 330 2.41 -1.26 29.83
C GLU A 330 2.00 -1.04 28.36
N GLU A 331 2.95 -0.71 27.49
CA GLU A 331 2.67 -0.52 26.06
C GLU A 331 2.19 -1.82 25.40
N MET A 332 2.69 -2.97 25.85
CA MET A 332 2.19 -4.28 25.40
C MET A 332 0.75 -4.52 25.83
N ALA A 333 0.40 -4.22 27.09
CA ALA A 333 -0.97 -4.33 27.58
C ALA A 333 -1.92 -3.42 26.78
N ASP A 334 -1.49 -2.20 26.46
CA ASP A 334 -2.24 -1.27 25.63
C ASP A 334 -2.46 -1.80 24.22
N MET A 335 -1.41 -2.28 23.53
CA MET A 335 -1.54 -2.87 22.20
C MET A 335 -2.50 -4.07 22.20
N LEU A 336 -2.44 -4.94 23.21
CA LEU A 336 -3.35 -6.07 23.36
C LEU A 336 -4.81 -5.64 23.60
N ALA A 337 -5.02 -4.57 24.37
CA ALA A 337 -6.35 -4.00 24.58
C ALA A 337 -6.93 -3.42 23.29
N GLN A 338 -6.13 -2.69 22.51
CA GLN A 338 -6.58 -2.14 21.23
C GLN A 338 -6.79 -3.22 20.17
N GLU A 339 -5.98 -4.27 20.14
CA GLU A 339 -6.22 -5.41 19.25
C GLU A 339 -7.57 -6.08 19.56
N ARG A 340 -8.10 -6.03 20.78
CA ARG A 340 -9.43 -6.58 21.09
C ARG A 340 -10.59 -5.61 20.82
N ASN A 341 -10.31 -4.35 20.54
CA ASN A 341 -11.32 -3.31 20.32
C ASN A 341 -11.99 -3.48 18.95
N THR A 342 -13.28 -3.77 18.90
CA THR A 342 -14.04 -4.01 17.65
C THR A 342 -14.30 -2.74 16.83
N ASN A 343 -14.10 -1.56 17.41
CA ASN A 343 -14.19 -0.29 16.70
C ASN A 343 -12.87 0.13 16.03
N LEU A 344 -11.79 -0.62 16.25
CA LEU A 344 -10.50 -0.35 15.62
C LEU A 344 -10.61 -0.53 14.11
N SER A 345 -10.03 0.42 13.36
CA SER A 345 -9.99 0.33 11.90
C SER A 345 -9.27 -0.93 11.44
N HIS A 346 -9.61 -1.41 10.25
CA HIS A 346 -8.98 -2.60 9.67
C HIS A 346 -7.46 -2.43 9.53
N MET A 347 -7.01 -1.26 9.05
CA MET A 347 -5.58 -1.00 8.86
C MET A 347 -4.83 -0.80 10.18
N ASP A 348 -5.42 -0.14 11.18
CA ASP A 348 -4.79 -0.02 12.50
C ASP A 348 -4.64 -1.38 13.18
N ARG A 349 -5.60 -2.29 12.98
CA ARG A 349 -5.49 -3.69 13.44
C ARG A 349 -4.35 -4.43 12.75
N VAL A 350 -4.18 -4.25 11.44
CA VAL A 350 -3.02 -4.79 10.71
C VAL A 350 -1.74 -4.25 11.31
N HIS A 351 -1.60 -2.93 11.47
CA HIS A 351 -0.42 -2.31 12.07
C HIS A 351 -0.11 -2.85 13.47
N LEU A 352 -1.12 -2.96 14.35
CA LEU A 352 -0.97 -3.54 15.69
C LEU A 352 -0.52 -5.00 15.66
N CYS A 353 -1.04 -5.83 14.75
CA CYS A 353 -0.60 -7.21 14.62
C CYS A 353 0.89 -7.30 14.26
N PHE A 354 1.37 -6.47 13.34
CA PHE A 354 2.80 -6.44 13.01
C PHE A 354 3.66 -5.89 14.17
N ALA A 355 3.15 -4.88 14.91
CA ALA A 355 3.83 -4.36 16.09
C ALA A 355 3.94 -5.40 17.21
N LEU A 356 2.84 -6.09 17.53
CA LEU A 356 2.80 -7.19 18.50
C LEU A 356 3.67 -8.37 18.07
N GLY A 357 3.64 -8.73 16.78
CA GLY A 357 4.51 -9.77 16.22
C GLY A 357 5.98 -9.46 16.47
N LYS A 358 6.39 -8.23 16.19
CA LYS A 358 7.76 -7.76 16.41
C LYS A 358 8.13 -7.62 17.89
N ALA A 359 7.22 -7.14 18.72
CA ALA A 359 7.47 -6.97 20.15
C ALA A 359 7.66 -8.31 20.88
N ASN A 360 6.87 -9.33 20.53
CA ASN A 360 7.04 -10.69 21.04
C ASN A 360 8.33 -11.33 20.51
N GLU A 361 8.68 -11.09 19.24
CA GLU A 361 9.96 -11.56 18.69
C GLU A 361 11.15 -11.01 19.47
N ASP A 362 11.12 -9.72 19.79
CA ASP A 362 12.17 -9.06 20.58
C ASP A 362 12.30 -9.59 22.01
N ARG A 363 11.22 -10.20 22.54
CA ARG A 363 11.18 -10.87 23.85
C ARG A 363 11.58 -12.34 23.78
N GLY A 364 11.72 -12.91 22.57
CA GLY A 364 11.99 -14.33 22.36
C GLY A 364 10.75 -15.22 22.36
N ASP A 365 9.54 -14.63 22.42
CA ASP A 365 8.26 -15.33 22.45
C ASP A 365 7.82 -15.66 21.01
N TYR A 366 8.53 -16.58 20.35
CA TYR A 366 8.38 -16.84 18.91
C TYR A 366 7.01 -17.40 18.51
N ASP A 367 6.34 -18.14 19.39
CA ASP A 367 5.02 -18.72 19.15
C ASP A 367 3.95 -17.61 19.03
N GLU A 368 3.89 -16.72 20.02
CA GLU A 368 3.00 -15.55 20.01
C GLU A 368 3.37 -14.59 18.87
N SER A 369 4.67 -14.37 18.65
CA SER A 369 5.17 -13.56 17.55
C SER A 369 4.64 -14.04 16.19
N PHE A 370 4.78 -15.33 15.89
CA PHE A 370 4.28 -15.90 14.64
C PHE A 370 2.76 -15.78 14.54
N GLY A 371 2.02 -16.04 15.64
CA GLY A 371 0.57 -15.91 15.69
C GLY A 371 0.09 -14.52 15.28
N TYR A 372 0.75 -13.47 15.76
CA TYR A 372 0.44 -12.09 15.38
C TYR A 372 0.86 -11.74 13.95
N TYR A 373 2.02 -12.18 13.48
CA TYR A 373 2.40 -12.01 12.07
C TYR A 373 1.39 -12.69 11.13
N ALA A 374 1.02 -13.95 11.40
CA ALA A 374 0.04 -14.68 10.61
C ALA A 374 -1.33 -13.99 10.60
N ARG A 375 -1.79 -13.45 11.74
CA ARG A 375 -3.05 -12.69 11.83
C ARG A 375 -2.99 -11.40 11.01
N GLY A 376 -1.93 -10.61 11.17
CA GLY A 376 -1.73 -9.36 10.41
C GLY A 376 -1.67 -9.61 8.90
N ASN A 377 -0.94 -10.65 8.51
CA ASN A 377 -0.87 -11.12 7.12
C ASN A 377 -2.22 -11.56 6.57
N GLY A 378 -2.99 -12.36 7.32
CA GLY A 378 -4.34 -12.76 6.93
C GLY A 378 -5.29 -11.57 6.73
N LEU A 379 -5.25 -10.58 7.63
CA LEU A 379 -6.02 -9.34 7.52
C LEU A 379 -5.62 -8.51 6.30
N LYS A 380 -4.31 -8.39 6.02
CA LYS A 380 -3.80 -7.65 4.86
C LYS A 380 -4.10 -8.36 3.55
N LYS A 381 -3.96 -9.69 3.49
CA LYS A 381 -4.32 -10.52 2.34
C LYS A 381 -5.81 -10.41 1.99
N ALA A 382 -6.69 -10.32 2.99
CA ALA A 382 -8.13 -10.14 2.76
C ALA A 382 -8.49 -8.82 2.04
N MET A 383 -7.62 -7.82 2.07
CA MET A 383 -7.79 -6.57 1.32
C MET A 383 -7.23 -6.62 -0.11
N SER A 384 -6.44 -7.65 -0.41
CA SER A 384 -5.72 -7.79 -1.67
C SER A 384 -6.56 -8.49 -2.74
N ARG A 385 -6.31 -8.13 -4.00
CA ARG A 385 -6.82 -8.84 -5.18
C ARG A 385 -5.76 -9.77 -5.80
N TYR A 386 -4.66 -9.98 -5.10
CA TYR A 386 -3.56 -10.82 -5.55
C TYR A 386 -4.05 -12.25 -5.81
N ASP A 387 -3.54 -12.82 -6.90
CA ASP A 387 -3.89 -14.14 -7.39
C ASP A 387 -2.59 -14.80 -7.85
N ALA A 388 -2.13 -15.79 -7.09
CA ALA A 388 -0.86 -16.45 -7.34
C ALA A 388 -0.83 -17.12 -8.72
N GLU A 389 -1.93 -17.76 -9.15
CA GLU A 389 -1.99 -18.45 -10.44
C GLU A 389 -1.89 -17.46 -11.60
N LYS A 390 -2.55 -16.31 -11.50
CA LYS A 390 -2.39 -15.25 -12.51
C LYS A 390 -0.96 -14.72 -12.55
N MET A 391 -0.32 -14.53 -11.39
CA MET A 391 1.07 -14.07 -11.34
C MET A 391 2.02 -15.10 -11.96
N SER A 392 1.87 -16.39 -11.66
CA SER A 392 2.64 -17.46 -12.28
C SER A 392 2.44 -17.50 -13.81
N ALA A 393 1.20 -17.34 -14.28
CA ALA A 393 0.89 -17.26 -15.70
C ALA A 393 1.54 -16.04 -16.37
N GLU A 394 1.59 -14.88 -15.69
CA GLU A 394 2.29 -13.69 -16.20
C GLU A 394 3.81 -13.93 -16.33
N MET A 395 4.45 -14.58 -15.34
CA MET A 395 5.88 -14.89 -15.42
C MET A 395 6.17 -15.95 -16.50
N ALA A 396 5.30 -16.96 -16.65
CA ALA A 396 5.41 -17.93 -17.73
C ALA A 396 5.25 -17.27 -19.11
N ALA A 397 4.37 -16.27 -19.24
CA ALA A 397 4.24 -15.51 -20.47
C ALA A 397 5.51 -14.69 -20.79
N GLN A 398 6.17 -14.11 -19.78
CA GLN A 398 7.47 -13.45 -19.98
C GLN A 398 8.52 -14.42 -20.51
N HIS A 399 8.62 -15.59 -19.87
CA HIS A 399 9.52 -16.66 -20.29
C HIS A 399 9.23 -17.12 -21.73
N ALA A 400 7.97 -17.29 -22.11
CA ALA A 400 7.60 -17.78 -23.45
C ALA A 400 7.78 -16.74 -24.55
N VAL A 401 7.57 -15.45 -24.25
CA VAL A 401 7.66 -14.38 -25.25
C VAL A 401 9.10 -13.93 -25.45
N CYS A 402 9.88 -13.82 -24.38
CA CYS A 402 11.23 -13.28 -24.42
C CYS A 402 12.25 -14.40 -24.67
N ASP A 403 12.18 -15.01 -25.85
CA ASP A 403 13.09 -16.04 -26.33
C ASP A 403 14.35 -15.44 -27.01
N SER A 404 15.34 -16.28 -27.33
CA SER A 404 16.54 -15.84 -28.04
C SER A 404 16.23 -15.25 -29.42
N GLU A 405 15.20 -15.78 -30.11
CA GLU A 405 14.77 -15.29 -31.43
C GLU A 405 14.30 -13.84 -31.37
N LEU A 406 13.54 -13.45 -30.33
CA LEU A 406 13.12 -12.06 -30.12
C LEU A 406 14.33 -11.13 -29.97
N PHE A 407 15.29 -11.50 -29.13
CA PHE A 407 16.46 -10.65 -28.87
C PHE A 407 17.38 -10.55 -30.09
N GLU A 408 17.53 -11.63 -30.87
CA GLU A 408 18.24 -11.61 -32.14
C GLU A 408 17.53 -10.74 -33.18
N ALA A 409 16.21 -10.89 -33.33
CA ALA A 409 15.40 -10.12 -34.26
C ALA A 409 15.38 -8.61 -33.94
N LYS A 410 15.56 -8.26 -32.66
CA LYS A 410 15.62 -6.88 -32.17
C LYS A 410 17.04 -6.41 -31.83
N SER A 411 18.05 -7.13 -32.32
CA SER A 411 19.44 -6.73 -32.14
C SER A 411 19.71 -5.36 -32.79
N GLY A 412 20.23 -4.42 -32.00
CA GLY A 412 20.48 -3.04 -32.44
C GLY A 412 19.32 -2.07 -32.28
N ALA A 413 18.15 -2.54 -31.79
CA ALA A 413 17.07 -1.65 -31.39
C ALA A 413 17.31 -1.06 -29.98
N GLY A 414 16.55 -0.01 -29.65
CA GLY A 414 16.59 0.65 -28.34
C GLY A 414 17.57 1.82 -28.28
N TYR A 415 17.63 2.45 -27.11
CA TYR A 415 18.46 3.64 -26.88
C TYR A 415 19.79 3.24 -26.23
N GLU A 416 20.91 3.53 -26.89
CA GLU A 416 22.27 3.09 -26.51
C GLU A 416 22.89 3.82 -25.31
N ALA A 417 22.08 4.15 -24.30
CA ALA A 417 22.51 4.74 -23.05
C ALA A 417 23.35 3.76 -22.21
N PRO A 418 24.62 4.06 -21.87
CA PRO A 418 25.49 3.16 -21.12
C PRO A 418 25.38 3.31 -19.60
N ASP A 419 24.71 4.36 -19.13
CA ASP A 419 24.67 4.83 -17.74
C ASP A 419 23.72 4.10 -16.77
N PRO A 420 22.63 3.40 -17.17
CA PRO A 420 21.71 2.81 -16.21
C PRO A 420 22.21 1.47 -15.65
N ILE A 421 22.21 1.37 -14.32
CA ILE A 421 22.43 0.15 -13.54
C ILE A 421 21.12 -0.23 -12.87
N PHE A 422 20.56 -1.39 -13.19
CA PHE A 422 19.39 -1.92 -12.52
C PHE A 422 19.81 -2.89 -11.43
N ILE A 423 19.31 -2.67 -10.21
CA ILE A 423 19.41 -3.66 -9.13
C ILE A 423 18.02 -4.27 -8.93
N VAL A 424 17.88 -5.52 -9.35
CA VAL A 424 16.63 -6.29 -9.34
C VAL A 424 16.70 -7.41 -8.30
N GLY A 425 15.58 -8.08 -8.07
CA GLY A 425 15.49 -9.26 -7.22
C GLY A 425 14.19 -9.28 -6.42
N LEU A 426 14.15 -10.07 -5.36
CA LEU A 426 13.03 -10.01 -4.42
C LEU A 426 13.26 -8.91 -3.36
N PRO A 427 12.22 -8.20 -2.88
CA PRO A 427 12.36 -7.38 -1.68
C PRO A 427 13.02 -8.17 -0.55
N ARG A 428 13.85 -7.50 0.26
CA ARG A 428 14.60 -8.12 1.38
C ARG A 428 15.70 -9.13 0.97
N ALA A 429 16.04 -9.21 -0.32
CA ALA A 429 17.16 -10.00 -0.81
C ALA A 429 18.54 -9.32 -0.70
N GLY A 430 18.61 -8.08 -0.20
CA GLY A 430 19.87 -7.34 -0.05
C GLY A 430 20.15 -6.29 -1.13
N SER A 431 19.18 -5.98 -2.00
CA SER A 431 19.32 -4.96 -3.05
C SER A 431 19.74 -3.59 -2.53
N THR A 432 19.23 -3.15 -1.37
CA THR A 432 19.66 -1.88 -0.74
C THR A 432 21.11 -1.90 -0.27
N LEU A 433 21.64 -3.06 0.15
CA LEU A 433 23.06 -3.18 0.51
C LEU A 433 23.93 -3.01 -0.73
N LEU A 434 23.56 -3.68 -1.84
CA LEU A 434 24.30 -3.56 -3.11
C LEU A 434 24.24 -2.13 -3.64
N GLU A 435 23.07 -1.49 -3.57
CA GLU A 435 22.91 -0.09 -3.94
C GLU A 435 23.83 0.81 -3.10
N GLN A 436 23.86 0.62 -1.77
CA GLN A 436 24.68 1.42 -0.89
C GLN A 436 26.17 1.24 -1.22
N ILE A 437 26.64 -0.01 -1.37
CA ILE A 437 28.01 -0.34 -1.76
C ILE A 437 28.40 0.37 -3.06
N LEU A 438 27.58 0.24 -4.11
CA LEU A 438 27.90 0.77 -5.43
C LEU A 438 27.78 2.29 -5.48
N SER A 439 26.80 2.88 -4.79
CA SER A 439 26.66 4.34 -4.71
C SER A 439 27.71 5.05 -3.85
N SER A 440 28.55 4.29 -3.13
CA SER A 440 29.76 4.83 -2.49
C SER A 440 30.93 5.01 -3.49
N HIS A 441 30.79 4.51 -4.73
CA HIS A 441 31.74 4.76 -5.81
C HIS A 441 31.52 6.16 -6.41
N SER A 442 32.60 6.91 -6.64
CA SER A 442 32.55 8.30 -7.13
C SER A 442 31.86 8.49 -8.48
N MET A 443 31.76 7.41 -9.26
CA MET A 443 31.14 7.37 -10.59
C MET A 443 29.69 6.87 -10.63
N VAL A 444 29.06 6.59 -9.48
CA VAL A 444 27.73 5.97 -9.44
C VAL A 444 26.78 6.74 -8.53
N ASP A 445 25.72 7.29 -9.12
CA ASP A 445 24.63 7.89 -8.36
C ASP A 445 23.66 6.81 -7.86
N GLY A 446 23.44 6.78 -6.55
CA GLY A 446 22.34 6.03 -5.97
C GLY A 446 21.04 6.84 -6.02
N THR A 447 20.00 6.32 -6.70
CA THR A 447 18.73 7.06 -6.88
C THR A 447 17.64 6.64 -5.88
N LEU A 448 16.56 6.01 -6.34
CA LEU A 448 15.42 5.50 -5.57
C LEU A 448 14.90 4.21 -6.24
N GLU A 449 13.76 3.69 -5.78
CA GLU A 449 13.01 2.70 -6.57
C GLU A 449 12.23 3.45 -7.66
N LEU A 450 12.62 3.34 -8.93
CA LEU A 450 12.01 4.12 -10.01
C LEU A 450 10.83 3.37 -10.64
N PRO A 451 9.63 3.95 -10.75
CA PRO A 451 8.44 3.24 -11.22
C PRO A 451 8.30 3.25 -12.75
N ASN A 452 9.26 3.83 -13.47
CA ASN A 452 9.17 4.10 -14.90
C ASN A 452 8.96 2.82 -15.72
N VAL A 453 9.71 1.75 -15.44
CA VAL A 453 9.58 0.46 -16.13
C VAL A 453 8.23 -0.18 -15.84
N LEU A 454 7.79 -0.19 -14.57
CA LEU A 454 6.49 -0.70 -14.17
C LEU A 454 5.36 0.06 -14.88
N SER A 455 5.43 1.39 -14.89
CA SER A 455 4.45 2.28 -15.54
C SER A 455 4.39 2.04 -17.05
N LEU A 456 5.54 1.89 -17.71
CA LEU A 456 5.59 1.54 -19.13
C LEU A 456 4.97 0.16 -19.39
N SER A 457 5.28 -0.84 -18.56
CA SER A 457 4.68 -2.18 -18.69
C SER A 457 3.16 -2.14 -18.55
N HIS A 458 2.62 -1.31 -17.65
CA HIS A 458 1.17 -1.11 -17.50
C HIS A 458 0.54 -0.45 -18.72
N ARG A 459 1.19 0.56 -19.32
CA ARG A 459 0.72 1.17 -20.57
C ARG A 459 0.69 0.16 -21.72
N LEU A 460 1.72 -0.68 -21.84
CA LEU A 460 1.78 -1.75 -22.85
C LEU A 460 0.72 -2.85 -22.61
N ARG A 461 0.21 -3.01 -21.39
CA ARG A 461 -0.95 -3.90 -21.13
C ARG A 461 -2.29 -3.29 -21.57
N ARG A 462 -2.38 -1.96 -21.72
CA ARG A 462 -3.63 -1.21 -21.94
C ARG A 462 -3.83 -0.65 -23.34
N GLY A 463 -2.84 -0.74 -24.24
CA GLY A 463 -2.84 -0.04 -25.54
C GLY A 463 -4.09 -0.22 -26.43
N ASP A 464 -4.37 0.82 -27.24
CA ASP A 464 -5.65 1.10 -27.94
C ASP A 464 -6.13 0.06 -28.97
N LYS A 465 -5.28 -0.89 -29.40
CA LYS A 465 -5.63 -1.94 -30.37
C LYS A 465 -5.78 -3.28 -29.66
N ILE A 466 -6.90 -3.49 -28.97
CA ILE A 466 -7.12 -4.70 -28.16
C ILE A 466 -7.41 -5.92 -29.05
N THR A 467 -6.40 -6.78 -29.23
CA THR A 467 -6.54 -8.22 -29.48
C THR A 467 -5.74 -8.96 -28.40
N ALA A 468 -5.93 -10.27 -28.21
CA ALA A 468 -5.16 -11.01 -27.20
C ALA A 468 -3.64 -10.95 -27.46
N ASP A 469 -3.25 -10.80 -28.73
CA ASP A 469 -1.86 -10.80 -29.20
C ASP A 469 -1.14 -9.46 -28.98
N SER A 470 -1.84 -8.39 -28.57
CA SER A 470 -1.27 -7.05 -28.35
C SER A 470 -1.05 -6.69 -26.87
N LYS A 471 -1.27 -7.63 -25.94
CA LYS A 471 -1.03 -7.40 -24.51
C LYS A 471 0.41 -7.70 -24.13
N TYR A 472 0.99 -6.89 -23.26
CA TYR A 472 2.29 -7.19 -22.65
C TYR A 472 2.24 -8.54 -21.87
N PRO A 473 3.24 -9.44 -22.03
CA PRO A 473 4.49 -9.22 -22.76
C PRO A 473 4.45 -9.49 -24.27
N ALA A 474 3.43 -10.14 -24.84
CA ALA A 474 3.37 -10.48 -26.27
C ALA A 474 3.57 -9.28 -27.21
N ALA A 475 3.10 -8.09 -26.80
CA ALA A 475 3.33 -6.82 -27.48
C ALA A 475 4.81 -6.57 -27.85
N LEU A 476 5.77 -7.08 -27.06
CA LEU A 476 7.20 -6.91 -27.30
C LEU A 476 7.64 -7.44 -28.68
N LYS A 477 6.97 -8.47 -29.22
CA LYS A 477 7.27 -8.99 -30.56
C LYS A 477 6.86 -8.03 -31.69
N THR A 478 5.94 -7.10 -31.40
CA THR A 478 5.35 -6.19 -32.40
C THR A 478 5.86 -4.75 -32.31
N LEU A 479 6.51 -4.37 -31.21
CA LEU A 479 7.06 -3.03 -31.05
C LEU A 479 8.10 -2.73 -32.12
N SER A 480 8.01 -1.57 -32.74
CA SER A 480 9.00 -1.08 -33.71
C SER A 480 10.28 -0.61 -33.01
N ASP A 481 11.37 -0.53 -33.76
CA ASP A 481 12.67 -0.13 -33.22
C ASP A 481 12.65 1.35 -32.79
N ASP A 482 11.85 2.17 -33.47
CA ASP A 482 11.59 3.58 -33.10
C ASP A 482 10.85 3.67 -31.77
N GLU A 483 9.84 2.82 -31.52
CA GLU A 483 9.11 2.77 -30.25
C GLU A 483 10.04 2.36 -29.10
N LEU A 484 10.87 1.32 -29.30
CA LEU A 484 11.85 0.88 -28.31
C LEU A 484 12.88 1.98 -28.00
N SER A 485 13.37 2.66 -29.02
CA SER A 485 14.30 3.78 -28.87
C SER A 485 13.67 4.97 -28.13
N ALA A 486 12.40 5.27 -28.44
CA ALA A 486 11.65 6.32 -27.75
C ALA A 486 11.43 5.98 -26.27
N PHE A 487 11.11 4.73 -25.93
CA PHE A 487 10.97 4.29 -24.55
C PHE A 487 12.29 4.39 -23.77
N GLY A 488 13.40 3.96 -24.35
CA GLY A 488 14.72 4.08 -23.73
C GLY A 488 15.13 5.54 -23.50
N LYS A 489 14.92 6.40 -24.51
CA LYS A 489 15.19 7.83 -24.41
C LYS A 489 14.34 8.50 -23.33
N GLN A 490 13.04 8.22 -23.30
CA GLN A 490 12.13 8.76 -22.28
C GLN A 490 12.54 8.31 -20.88
N TYR A 491 12.90 7.03 -20.70
CA TYR A 491 13.40 6.54 -19.42
C TYR A 491 14.63 7.31 -18.95
N ILE A 492 15.60 7.56 -19.84
CA ILE A 492 16.79 8.33 -19.48
C ILE A 492 16.43 9.78 -19.13
N GLU A 493 15.56 10.43 -19.90
CA GLU A 493 15.12 11.80 -19.64
C GLU A 493 14.38 11.93 -18.30
N ASP A 494 13.39 11.07 -18.04
CA ASP A 494 12.56 11.09 -16.83
C ASP A 494 13.38 10.85 -15.56
N THR A 495 14.46 10.08 -15.65
CA THR A 495 15.26 9.71 -14.48
C THR A 495 16.38 10.69 -14.17
N ARG A 496 16.66 11.69 -15.02
CA ARG A 496 17.75 12.68 -14.82
C ARG A 496 17.66 13.43 -13.50
N ILE A 497 16.44 13.72 -13.03
CA ILE A 497 16.22 14.46 -11.81
C ILE A 497 16.72 13.74 -10.55
N HIS A 498 16.71 12.41 -10.56
CA HIS A 498 17.14 11.63 -9.40
C HIS A 498 18.66 11.44 -9.33
N ARG A 499 19.41 12.05 -10.26
CA ARG A 499 20.86 11.90 -10.42
C ARG A 499 21.58 13.13 -9.89
N GLN A 500 22.80 12.92 -9.40
CA GLN A 500 23.68 13.96 -8.86
C GLN A 500 24.83 14.29 -9.82
N GLY A 501 24.83 13.70 -11.01
CA GLY A 501 25.73 14.03 -12.12
C GLY A 501 26.86 13.03 -12.34
N ALA A 502 26.84 11.88 -11.63
CA ALA A 502 27.80 10.82 -11.88
C ALA A 502 27.55 10.16 -13.25
N PRO A 503 28.59 9.54 -13.87
CA PRO A 503 28.47 8.88 -15.17
C PRO A 503 27.48 7.71 -15.21
N PHE A 504 27.23 7.05 -14.07
CA PHE A 504 26.26 5.97 -13.95
C PHE A 504 25.24 6.29 -12.86
N PHE A 505 24.07 5.69 -12.95
CA PHE A 505 23.05 5.79 -11.91
C PHE A 505 22.34 4.46 -11.69
N ILE A 506 21.92 4.22 -10.45
CA ILE A 506 21.23 2.99 -10.05
C ILE A 506 19.73 3.21 -10.01
N ASP A 507 18.96 2.43 -10.76
CA ASP A 507 17.54 2.16 -10.47
C ASP A 507 17.44 0.89 -9.61
N LYS A 508 17.11 1.05 -8.34
CA LYS A 508 16.92 -0.06 -7.40
C LYS A 508 15.42 -0.30 -7.21
N MET A 509 14.80 -0.91 -8.21
CA MET A 509 13.42 -1.40 -8.15
C MET A 509 13.44 -2.93 -8.26
N PRO A 510 13.37 -3.68 -7.13
CA PRO A 510 13.52 -5.14 -7.13
C PRO A 510 12.59 -5.83 -8.15
N ASN A 511 11.33 -5.38 -8.20
CA ASN A 511 10.28 -5.91 -9.08
C ASN A 511 10.56 -5.78 -10.58
N ASN A 512 11.58 -5.01 -11.00
CA ASN A 512 12.01 -4.91 -12.39
C ASN A 512 12.55 -6.25 -12.94
N PHE A 513 12.85 -7.24 -12.09
CA PHE A 513 13.24 -8.60 -12.53
C PHE A 513 12.25 -9.22 -13.54
N ARG A 514 10.95 -8.91 -13.39
CA ARG A 514 9.88 -9.39 -14.30
C ARG A 514 9.93 -8.75 -15.68
N HIS A 515 10.69 -7.66 -15.82
CA HIS A 515 10.68 -6.78 -16.98
C HIS A 515 12.06 -6.68 -17.66
N ILE A 516 13.00 -7.56 -17.32
CA ILE A 516 14.36 -7.59 -17.91
C ILE A 516 14.30 -7.64 -19.43
N GLY A 517 13.37 -8.43 -20.02
CA GLY A 517 13.19 -8.46 -21.48
C GLY A 517 12.85 -7.09 -22.07
N LEU A 518 11.95 -6.32 -21.45
CA LEU A 518 11.63 -4.95 -21.88
C LEU A 518 12.83 -4.01 -21.71
N ILE A 519 13.49 -4.07 -20.54
CA ILE A 519 14.69 -3.25 -20.24
C ILE A 519 15.76 -3.50 -21.30
N LYS A 520 16.04 -4.76 -21.63
CA LYS A 520 17.05 -5.14 -22.62
C LYS A 520 16.71 -4.61 -24.02
N LEU A 521 15.44 -4.61 -24.40
CA LEU A 521 15.00 -4.13 -25.71
C LEU A 521 15.03 -2.59 -25.83
N MET A 522 14.71 -1.87 -24.76
CA MET A 522 14.69 -0.39 -24.79
C MET A 522 16.03 0.25 -24.41
N LEU A 523 16.88 -0.44 -23.64
CA LEU A 523 18.19 0.02 -23.16
C LEU A 523 19.21 -1.12 -23.31
N PRO A 524 19.70 -1.41 -24.53
CA PRO A 524 20.53 -2.58 -24.82
C PRO A 524 21.85 -2.65 -24.04
N ASN A 525 22.36 -1.50 -23.59
CA ASN A 525 23.63 -1.36 -22.86
C ASN A 525 23.47 -1.30 -21.33
N ALA A 526 22.24 -1.36 -20.82
CA ALA A 526 21.99 -1.33 -19.38
C ALA A 526 22.66 -2.52 -18.66
N LYS A 527 23.19 -2.25 -17.47
CA LYS A 527 23.75 -3.28 -16.58
C LYS A 527 22.67 -3.73 -15.60
N ILE A 528 22.62 -5.02 -15.29
CA ILE A 528 21.59 -5.60 -14.41
C ILE A 528 22.26 -6.49 -13.37
N ILE A 529 22.00 -6.20 -12.10
CA ILE A 529 22.46 -6.98 -10.95
C ILE A 529 21.24 -7.62 -10.28
N ASP A 530 21.24 -8.94 -10.18
CA ASP A 530 20.24 -9.71 -9.44
C ASP A 530 20.71 -9.92 -8.00
N ALA A 531 20.10 -9.19 -7.06
CA ALA A 531 20.31 -9.37 -5.64
C ALA A 531 19.57 -10.63 -5.17
N ARG A 532 20.33 -11.69 -4.88
CA ARG A 532 19.80 -13.00 -4.49
C ARG A 532 20.09 -13.29 -3.03
N ARG A 533 19.14 -13.90 -2.32
CA ARG A 533 19.30 -14.34 -0.93
C ARG A 533 18.69 -15.71 -0.73
N ALA A 534 19.18 -16.50 0.23
CA ALA A 534 18.63 -17.80 0.56
C ALA A 534 17.09 -17.75 0.72
N PRO A 535 16.34 -18.69 0.10
CA PRO A 535 14.89 -18.60 -0.05
C PRO A 535 14.14 -18.51 1.28
N MET A 536 14.49 -19.32 2.28
CA MET A 536 13.86 -19.28 3.61
C MET A 536 14.02 -17.91 4.27
N SER A 537 15.25 -17.40 4.30
CA SER A 537 15.58 -16.11 4.93
C SER A 537 14.92 -14.94 4.19
N CYS A 538 14.90 -14.98 2.86
CA CYS A 538 14.29 -13.94 2.04
C CYS A 538 12.76 -13.92 2.18
N CYS A 539 12.12 -15.08 1.98
CA CYS A 539 10.66 -15.19 2.04
C CYS A 539 10.12 -14.88 3.44
N PHE A 540 10.73 -15.43 4.49
CA PHE A 540 10.28 -15.15 5.85
C PHE A 540 10.51 -13.69 6.24
N SER A 541 11.60 -13.07 5.78
CA SER A 541 11.77 -11.62 5.96
C SER A 541 10.72 -10.80 5.21
N GLY A 542 10.21 -11.28 4.07
CA GLY A 542 9.08 -10.68 3.36
C GLY A 542 7.78 -10.81 4.15
N PHE A 543 7.49 -12.02 4.66
CA PHE A 543 6.30 -12.32 5.46
C PHE A 543 6.18 -11.47 6.73
N LYS A 544 7.30 -11.14 7.37
CA LYS A 544 7.32 -10.27 8.56
C LYS A 544 7.22 -8.77 8.27
N GLN A 545 7.33 -8.38 7.01
CA GLN A 545 7.38 -6.98 6.61
C GLN A 545 6.00 -6.54 6.11
N LEU A 546 5.42 -5.53 6.77
CA LEU A 546 4.25 -4.86 6.21
C LEU A 546 4.73 -3.83 5.17
N PHE A 547 4.59 -4.19 3.90
CA PHE A 547 4.84 -3.30 2.77
C PHE A 547 3.69 -2.31 2.55
N ALA A 548 4.02 -1.13 2.00
CA ALA A 548 3.01 -0.11 1.69
C ALA A 548 2.07 -0.57 0.56
N ASP A 549 2.65 -1.03 -0.56
CA ASP A 549 1.91 -1.51 -1.75
C ASP A 549 2.80 -2.41 -2.63
N GLY A 550 2.20 -3.19 -3.53
CA GLY A 550 2.87 -3.91 -4.63
C GLY A 550 3.68 -5.16 -4.26
N GLN A 551 3.55 -5.65 -3.02
CA GLN A 551 4.21 -6.85 -2.50
C GLN A 551 3.22 -7.83 -1.87
N GLU A 552 2.02 -7.94 -2.45
CA GLU A 552 0.88 -8.63 -1.86
C GLU A 552 1.08 -10.14 -1.71
N PHE A 553 1.96 -10.73 -2.53
CA PHE A 553 2.36 -12.13 -2.43
C PHE A 553 3.03 -12.46 -1.08
N SER A 554 3.54 -11.45 -0.37
CA SER A 554 4.28 -11.66 0.90
C SER A 554 3.38 -12.00 2.09
N TYR A 555 2.07 -11.77 1.99
CA TYR A 555 1.13 -11.91 3.11
C TYR A 555 0.57 -13.33 3.27
N ASP A 556 1.21 -14.33 2.66
CA ASP A 556 0.90 -15.75 2.80
C ASP A 556 2.14 -16.58 2.49
N LEU A 557 2.43 -17.58 3.33
CA LEU A 557 3.64 -18.39 3.23
C LEU A 557 3.69 -19.23 1.94
N THR A 558 2.54 -19.72 1.47
CA THR A 558 2.47 -20.49 0.23
C THR A 558 2.60 -19.56 -0.97
N ASP A 559 1.94 -18.40 -0.96
CA ASP A 559 2.02 -17.43 -2.06
C ASP A 559 3.44 -16.89 -2.25
N ILE A 560 4.14 -16.49 -1.18
CA ILE A 560 5.52 -15.99 -1.29
C ILE A 560 6.48 -17.10 -1.73
N GLY A 561 6.29 -18.34 -1.30
CA GLY A 561 7.10 -19.48 -1.73
C GLY A 561 6.93 -19.76 -3.23
N ARG A 562 5.69 -19.75 -3.73
CA ARG A 562 5.39 -19.87 -5.17
C ARG A 562 6.01 -18.72 -5.96
N TYR A 563 5.82 -17.49 -5.48
CA TYR A 563 6.38 -16.30 -6.13
C TYR A 563 7.91 -16.36 -6.22
N TYR A 564 8.60 -16.79 -5.15
CA TYR A 564 10.05 -16.94 -5.16
C TYR A 564 10.51 -18.00 -6.17
N ARG A 565 9.81 -19.12 -6.26
CA ARG A 565 10.10 -20.17 -7.25
C ARG A 565 9.94 -19.66 -8.68
N ASP A 566 8.86 -18.95 -8.96
CA ASP A 566 8.62 -18.39 -10.30
C ASP A 566 9.66 -17.32 -10.63
N TYR A 567 10.07 -16.50 -9.66
CA TYR A 567 11.19 -15.56 -9.78
C TYR A 567 12.50 -16.27 -10.12
N VAL A 568 12.86 -17.34 -9.40
CA VAL A 568 14.07 -18.13 -9.71
C VAL A 568 14.01 -18.69 -11.12
N SER A 569 12.88 -19.31 -11.51
CA SER A 569 12.69 -19.86 -12.85
C SER A 569 12.84 -18.80 -13.94
N LEU A 570 12.29 -17.60 -13.73
CA LEU A 570 12.38 -16.51 -14.71
C LEU A 570 13.80 -15.96 -14.81
N MET A 571 14.56 -15.92 -13.72
CA MET A 571 15.95 -15.49 -13.75
C MET A 571 16.87 -16.53 -14.40
N ASP A 572 16.62 -17.83 -14.23
CA ASP A 572 17.34 -18.88 -14.96
C ASP A 572 17.10 -18.78 -16.48
N HIS A 573 15.88 -18.39 -16.87
CA HIS A 573 15.55 -18.10 -18.26
C HIS A 573 16.41 -16.95 -18.79
N TRP A 574 16.53 -15.83 -18.05
CA TRP A 574 17.41 -14.73 -18.44
C TRP A 574 18.88 -15.12 -18.55
N ASP A 575 19.40 -15.96 -17.65
CA ASP A 575 20.76 -16.51 -17.75
C ASP A 575 20.96 -17.33 -19.04
N THR A 576 19.89 -17.95 -19.55
CA THR A 576 19.90 -18.78 -20.77
C THR A 576 19.81 -17.94 -22.04
N VAL A 577 18.84 -17.01 -22.12
CA VAL A 577 18.59 -16.25 -23.37
C VAL A 577 19.39 -14.95 -23.47
N LEU A 578 19.95 -14.47 -22.36
CA LEU A 578 20.79 -13.27 -22.28
C LEU A 578 22.07 -13.56 -21.49
N PRO A 579 22.92 -14.51 -21.92
CA PRO A 579 24.07 -14.96 -21.16
C PRO A 579 25.04 -13.80 -20.87
N GLY A 580 25.39 -13.62 -19.60
CA GLY A 580 26.31 -12.56 -19.13
C GLY A 580 25.69 -11.16 -19.02
N HIS A 581 24.41 -10.98 -19.38
CA HIS A 581 23.74 -9.68 -19.22
C HIS A 581 23.27 -9.41 -17.80
N VAL A 582 23.03 -10.44 -16.98
CA VAL A 582 22.63 -10.29 -15.59
C VAL A 582 23.72 -10.83 -14.68
N LEU A 583 24.20 -10.01 -13.73
CA LEU A 583 25.12 -10.46 -12.70
C LEU A 583 24.33 -10.89 -11.46
N ARG A 584 24.31 -12.19 -11.17
CA ARG A 584 23.79 -12.70 -9.90
C ARG A 584 24.77 -12.46 -8.75
N VAL A 585 24.32 -11.77 -7.71
CA VAL A 585 25.07 -11.49 -6.48
C VAL A 585 24.31 -12.08 -5.29
N GLN A 586 24.93 -13.06 -4.63
CA GLN A 586 24.36 -13.75 -3.48
C GLN A 586 24.67 -12.94 -2.21
N TYR A 587 23.64 -12.65 -1.41
CA TYR A 587 23.74 -11.88 -0.17
C TYR A 587 24.71 -12.54 0.82
N GLU A 588 24.64 -13.85 0.98
CA GLU A 588 25.50 -14.62 1.87
C GLU A 588 26.98 -14.49 1.45
N ASP A 589 27.29 -14.52 0.15
CA ASP A 589 28.67 -14.33 -0.34
C ASP A 589 29.19 -12.91 -0.03
N VAL A 590 28.33 -11.89 -0.11
CA VAL A 590 28.70 -10.50 0.24
C VAL A 590 28.97 -10.35 1.74
N VAL A 591 28.24 -11.09 2.56
CA VAL A 591 28.43 -11.12 4.02
C VAL A 591 29.74 -11.84 4.38
N ASP A 592 30.06 -12.93 3.69
CA ASP A 592 31.21 -13.76 4.01
C ASP A 592 32.53 -13.26 3.39
N ASP A 593 32.48 -12.63 2.22
CA ASP A 593 33.65 -12.07 1.52
C ASP A 593 33.27 -10.79 0.75
N LEU A 594 33.12 -9.70 1.49
CA LEU A 594 32.72 -8.40 0.95
C LEU A 594 33.67 -7.92 -0.15
N GLU A 595 34.99 -7.97 0.08
CA GLU A 595 35.95 -7.39 -0.86
C GLU A 595 35.92 -8.09 -2.22
N THR A 596 35.91 -9.42 -2.24
CA THR A 596 35.85 -10.18 -3.50
C THR A 596 34.54 -9.88 -4.24
N GLN A 597 33.40 -9.81 -3.55
CA GLN A 597 32.12 -9.51 -4.21
C GLN A 597 32.06 -8.06 -4.71
N VAL A 598 32.62 -7.09 -4.00
CA VAL A 598 32.71 -5.70 -4.46
C VAL A 598 33.55 -5.61 -5.74
N ARG A 599 34.73 -6.23 -5.77
CA ARG A 599 35.58 -6.28 -6.96
C ARG A 599 34.83 -6.90 -8.15
N ARG A 600 34.16 -8.04 -7.94
CA ARG A 600 33.36 -8.72 -8.96
C ARG A 600 32.23 -7.85 -9.52
N MET A 601 31.53 -7.09 -8.67
CA MET A 601 30.49 -6.16 -9.13
C MET A 601 31.08 -5.01 -9.95
N LEU A 602 32.16 -4.38 -9.48
CA LEU A 602 32.83 -3.28 -10.19
C LEU A 602 33.40 -3.75 -11.54
N ASP A 603 34.00 -4.93 -11.60
CA ASP A 603 34.50 -5.53 -12.84
C ASP A 603 33.37 -5.75 -13.88
N TYR A 604 32.21 -6.26 -13.45
CA TYR A 604 31.04 -6.43 -14.32
C TYR A 604 30.50 -5.08 -14.86
N LEU A 605 30.57 -4.04 -14.03
CA LEU A 605 30.18 -2.68 -14.40
C LEU A 605 31.25 -1.96 -15.24
N GLY A 606 32.48 -2.47 -15.28
CA GLY A 606 33.61 -1.81 -15.93
C GLY A 606 34.14 -0.60 -15.16
N LEU A 607 33.99 -0.60 -13.84
CA LEU A 607 34.41 0.47 -12.94
C LEU A 607 35.74 0.13 -12.25
N PRO A 608 36.62 1.13 -12.00
CA PRO A 608 37.81 0.91 -11.19
C PRO A 608 37.45 0.55 -9.74
N PHE A 609 38.36 -0.09 -9.03
CA PHE A 609 38.17 -0.34 -7.61
C PHE A 609 38.32 0.95 -6.79
N GLU A 610 37.35 1.22 -5.92
CA GLU A 610 37.41 2.31 -4.92
C GLU A 610 37.16 1.77 -3.51
N ASP A 611 38.05 2.11 -2.59
CA ASP A 611 38.00 1.67 -1.18
C ASP A 611 36.72 2.14 -0.45
N ALA A 612 36.12 3.25 -0.88
CA ALA A 612 34.84 3.74 -0.36
C ALA A 612 33.71 2.71 -0.47
N CYS A 613 33.74 1.82 -1.48
CA CYS A 613 32.76 0.74 -1.64
C CYS A 613 32.85 -0.30 -0.53
N LEU A 614 34.03 -0.49 0.08
CA LEU A 614 34.21 -1.37 1.24
C LEU A 614 33.80 -0.70 2.55
N ARG A 615 33.73 0.64 2.57
CA ARG A 615 33.34 1.47 3.72
C ARG A 615 32.01 2.16 3.49
N TYR A 616 31.10 1.47 2.81
CA TYR A 616 29.82 2.02 2.34
C TYR A 616 28.91 2.60 3.44
N TRP A 617 29.12 2.20 4.70
CA TRP A 617 28.36 2.71 5.85
C TRP A 617 28.80 4.11 6.30
N GLU A 618 29.97 4.59 5.84
CA GLU A 618 30.47 5.94 6.10
C GLU A 618 29.79 7.00 5.21
N THR A 619 29.08 6.58 4.15
CA THR A 619 28.41 7.49 3.23
C THR A 619 27.13 8.08 3.83
N GLU A 620 27.10 9.41 3.97
CA GLU A 620 25.93 10.17 4.44
C GLU A 620 24.92 10.41 3.29
N ARG A 621 24.15 9.37 2.94
CA ARG A 621 23.04 9.45 1.97
C ARG A 621 21.68 9.22 2.65
N SER A 622 20.61 9.82 2.11
CA SER A 622 19.23 9.48 2.49
C SER A 622 18.78 8.18 1.85
N ILE A 623 18.33 7.20 2.66
CA ILE A 623 17.95 5.85 2.21
C ILE A 623 16.51 5.59 2.65
N ARG A 624 15.58 5.51 1.68
CA ARG A 624 14.14 5.37 1.93
C ARG A 624 13.67 3.93 1.78
N THR A 625 14.20 3.03 2.60
CA THR A 625 13.79 1.61 2.60
C THR A 625 13.64 1.09 4.03
N PRO A 626 12.85 0.03 4.25
CA PRO A 626 12.80 -0.65 5.56
C PRO A 626 14.15 -1.21 6.03
N SER A 627 15.15 -1.29 5.15
CA SER A 627 16.50 -1.77 5.44
C SER A 627 17.50 -0.64 5.72
N SER A 628 17.10 0.64 5.75
CA SER A 628 18.03 1.78 5.84
C SER A 628 18.96 1.71 7.05
N GLU A 629 18.45 1.36 8.23
CA GLU A 629 19.27 1.19 9.45
C GLU A 629 20.22 -0.02 9.38
N GLN A 630 20.04 -0.96 8.45
CA GLN A 630 20.96 -2.10 8.27
C GLN A 630 22.20 -1.69 7.50
N VAL A 631 22.04 -0.85 6.48
CA VAL A 631 23.15 -0.47 5.59
C VAL A 631 23.98 0.70 6.10
N ARG A 632 23.58 1.33 7.21
CA ARG A 632 24.38 2.33 7.95
C ARG A 632 25.36 1.71 8.96
N ARG A 633 25.63 0.41 8.84
CA ARG A 633 26.58 -0.33 9.68
C ARG A 633 27.39 -1.30 8.81
N PRO A 634 28.59 -1.71 9.25
CA PRO A 634 29.34 -2.80 8.59
C PRO A 634 28.49 -4.05 8.43
N VAL A 635 28.80 -4.88 7.43
CA VAL A 635 28.05 -6.11 7.18
C VAL A 635 28.16 -7.02 8.41
N PHE A 636 27.04 -7.64 8.81
CA PHE A 636 26.97 -8.54 9.95
C PHE A 636 26.17 -9.79 9.59
N ARG A 637 26.49 -10.91 10.24
CA ARG A 637 25.83 -12.21 10.03
C ARG A 637 24.47 -12.33 10.73
N GLU A 638 24.19 -11.46 11.70
CA GLU A 638 22.90 -11.45 12.40
C GLU A 638 21.76 -11.24 11.39
N GLY A 639 20.79 -12.16 11.38
CA GLY A 639 19.67 -12.10 10.44
C GLY A 639 19.72 -13.09 9.27
N VAL A 640 20.88 -13.71 8.98
CA VAL A 640 20.98 -14.75 7.92
C VAL A 640 20.12 -15.97 8.25
N ALA A 641 20.12 -16.42 9.51
CA ALA A 641 19.41 -17.61 9.97
C ALA A 641 18.23 -17.31 10.92
N GLN A 642 17.74 -16.06 11.00
CA GLN A 642 16.69 -15.67 11.96
C GLN A 642 15.38 -16.46 11.78
N TRP A 643 15.10 -16.93 10.57
CA TRP A 643 13.95 -17.78 10.28
C TRP A 643 13.96 -19.11 11.05
N ARG A 644 15.14 -19.59 11.51
CA ARG A 644 15.24 -20.84 12.27
C ARG A 644 14.47 -20.80 13.59
N ASN A 645 14.37 -19.63 14.23
CA ASN A 645 13.55 -19.44 15.44
C ASN A 645 12.06 -19.67 15.18
N PHE A 646 11.63 -19.63 13.92
CA PHE A 646 10.26 -19.80 13.47
C PHE A 646 10.06 -21.07 12.66
N GLU A 647 11.10 -21.91 12.52
CA GLU A 647 11.10 -23.09 11.66
C GLU A 647 9.87 -24.01 11.83
N PRO A 648 9.35 -24.28 13.05
CA PRO A 648 8.15 -25.09 13.25
C PRO A 648 6.89 -24.59 12.51
N TYR A 649 6.85 -23.31 12.14
CA TYR A 649 5.72 -22.64 11.50
C TYR A 649 5.85 -22.48 9.99
N LEU A 650 7.02 -22.81 9.42
CA LEU A 650 7.37 -22.50 8.03
C LEU A 650 7.24 -23.68 7.08
N GLU A 651 6.58 -24.76 7.50
CA GLU A 651 6.33 -25.91 6.61
C GLU A 651 5.58 -25.52 5.32
N PRO A 652 4.51 -24.69 5.35
CA PRO A 652 3.84 -24.27 4.12
C PRO A 652 4.74 -23.52 3.14
N LEU A 653 5.74 -22.79 3.67
CA LEU A 653 6.74 -22.10 2.86
C LEU A 653 7.74 -23.09 2.26
N LYS A 654 8.24 -24.04 3.05
CA LYS A 654 9.16 -25.10 2.59
C LYS A 654 8.53 -25.90 1.45
N GLU A 655 7.29 -26.33 1.62
CA GLU A 655 6.52 -27.06 0.59
C GLU A 655 6.36 -26.23 -0.69
N ALA A 656 6.02 -24.95 -0.57
CA ALA A 656 5.81 -24.08 -1.72
C ALA A 656 7.10 -23.77 -2.51
N LEU A 657 8.23 -23.62 -1.81
CA LEU A 657 9.54 -23.41 -2.41
C LEU A 657 10.04 -24.66 -3.16
N GLY A 658 9.74 -25.86 -2.65
CA GLY A 658 10.11 -27.13 -3.28
C GLY A 658 11.61 -27.24 -3.58
N ASP A 659 11.94 -27.70 -4.78
CA ASP A 659 13.32 -28.01 -5.22
C ASP A 659 14.26 -26.80 -5.22
N VAL A 660 13.72 -25.57 -5.18
CA VAL A 660 14.54 -24.35 -5.07
C VAL A 660 15.39 -24.38 -3.80
N LEU A 661 14.92 -25.00 -2.71
CA LEU A 661 15.68 -25.14 -1.47
C LEU A 661 17.02 -25.86 -1.68
N ALA A 662 17.06 -26.88 -2.54
CA ALA A 662 18.26 -27.67 -2.79
C ALA A 662 19.38 -26.87 -3.51
N ARG A 663 19.02 -25.74 -4.13
CA ARG A 663 19.97 -24.85 -4.83
C ARG A 663 20.75 -23.94 -3.89
N TYR A 664 20.33 -23.83 -2.63
CA TYR A 664 20.92 -22.95 -1.63
C TYR A 664 21.28 -23.75 -0.38
N PRO A 665 22.35 -24.56 -0.41
CA PRO A 665 22.76 -25.33 0.76
C PRO A 665 23.06 -24.36 1.89
N ILE A 666 22.18 -24.32 2.88
CA ILE A 666 22.42 -23.57 4.10
C ILE A 666 23.51 -24.33 4.83
N GLY A 667 24.65 -23.69 5.08
CA GLY A 667 25.67 -24.25 5.96
C GLY A 667 25.01 -24.73 7.26
N VAL A 668 25.20 -26.00 7.58
CA VAL A 668 24.58 -26.66 8.74
C VAL A 668 25.09 -26.05 10.06
N ASP A 669 26.15 -25.26 10.02
CA ASP A 669 26.76 -24.62 11.19
C ASP A 669 26.61 -23.09 11.10
N ALA A 670 25.60 -22.55 11.77
CA ALA A 670 25.56 -21.16 12.20
C ALA A 670 24.84 -21.07 13.55
#